data_AF-A0A4Q9LAB9-F1
#
_entry.id   AF-A0A4Q9LAB9-F1
#
_cell.length_a   1.000
_cell.length_b   1.000
_cell.length_c   1.000
_cell.angle_alpha   90.00
_cell.angle_beta   90.00
_cell.angle_gamma   90.00
#
_symmetry.space_group_name_H-M   'P 1'
#
loop_
_entity.id
_entity.type
_entity.pdbx_description
1 polymer ?
#
loop_
_entity_poly.entity_id
_entity_poly.type
_entity_poly.pdbx_seq_one_letter_code
_entity_poly.pdbx_strand_id
1 'polypeptide(L)'
;MSDTSIDKPLLVSIELKNFMCHKHLFIEFNKMMTCIGGRNGSGKSAIMIAIGLLFGQRAYSLERGNSYKNLIKDGEINAKIRVVLRNIKNYKRSFFKDFIIIEKRLRKDSAPLSIYNLKNNLFSSKKEDLDYILDLFSLRLDNPLNFLTQEQSKKFLNISKPELLYSLFTKGTELEDMTDLHVETENNILQMKQKIDMSTLQLKKLLDEQKIKTNCLEAIYKTKEYENKLKNLESEKEWSRFEKKNIQIIEKERNIKEITENICEFENEKNNFIKELDFLIEDIENTKQERERFKRKHQTEVTNCENKLNNLELQNREISNDLNFLEENLNNKILKKNEMNENISKYLNSDDKRVEKDIKNKKNKILEFEKDFEKLLEIKNEALEEEKKCFEAVNLEMKSINEQNNKIFQLKNQISYFEKVEKNLISFFNENMPNIMNEIKSLKTKDRIIGPIGLYIQLKEHKWYKPVSIILKDIISSFIVFNSEDRESLNNIFKKYNYSGSILLPSLKNNKEIKFEENKKFKTVLNVLNIKETVVLNQLIIFSNIEQIILIESRKEAYSVIKSMPLNVDSAYTIEGDRIKMFRNSLSDYRPRNSNKFYFENSSFKIENLKDELKNLKKTEIKKSAEEDLKKVKKLIMDTFKRIDDLEKNKRNILSELKSIESVQSNKENIKDDFENLDEEIERLKTQKKHLSLKLSDIKNEIENCKNEICKLKEINFNETQDTNKIINTKRLEIQLIDSKISSTKFKLQDIFNEKYTLEIQLEKEKEILKSKYKEICNPRNLEEIIEEENIVLANLQISKNSGIETEIKKDLIQINKKIKFNQKIISNYESKIFKLSECMKKRIEKREALKITISEQASIKFEELTAQRKCIGKLFFNHDEKKLEVTMKIDNTVSGGSKNTLSGGERSYSGICLLLSFWSFLSCPIKILDEFDVYMDNITRKYAIRSLLEFLSEKNSQVILITPLNTKDLFSEFCEIIVLESPRK
;
A
#
# COMPACT_ATOMS: atom_id res chain seq x y z
N MET A 1 -29.69 -57.59 26.66
CA MET A 1 -28.98 -57.53 27.96
C MET A 1 -29.17 -56.13 28.49
N SER A 2 -29.88 -56.02 29.62
CA SER A 2 -30.27 -54.79 30.30
C SER A 2 -29.04 -54.00 30.79
N ASP A 3 -28.87 -52.77 30.30
CA ASP A 3 -27.79 -51.86 30.71
C ASP A 3 -27.99 -51.38 32.16
N THR A 4 -27.53 -52.18 33.11
CA THR A 4 -27.44 -51.88 34.54
C THR A 4 -26.25 -50.95 34.87
N SER A 5 -26.03 -49.90 34.08
CA SER A 5 -24.91 -48.95 34.25
C SER A 5 -25.30 -47.59 34.81
N ILE A 6 -26.59 -47.34 35.05
CA ILE A 6 -27.14 -46.01 35.35
C ILE A 6 -26.92 -45.57 36.82
N ASP A 7 -26.79 -46.51 37.77
CA ASP A 7 -26.75 -46.19 39.21
C ASP A 7 -25.35 -46.14 39.84
N LYS A 8 -24.27 -46.06 39.05
CA LYS A 8 -22.91 -46.18 39.59
C LYS A 8 -22.04 -44.94 39.35
N PRO A 9 -21.26 -44.49 40.36
CA PRO A 9 -20.49 -43.25 40.28
C PRO A 9 -19.35 -43.28 39.25
N LEU A 10 -19.07 -42.11 38.67
CA LEU A 10 -17.98 -41.90 37.71
C LEU A 10 -16.61 -41.90 38.41
N LEU A 11 -16.49 -41.17 39.51
CA LEU A 11 -15.36 -41.20 40.43
C LEU A 11 -15.55 -42.38 41.37
N VAL A 12 -14.72 -43.41 41.22
CA VAL A 12 -14.87 -44.69 41.92
C VAL A 12 -14.12 -44.68 43.24
N SER A 13 -12.89 -44.18 43.25
CA SER A 13 -12.11 -44.07 44.48
C SER A 13 -11.02 -43.01 44.40
N ILE A 14 -10.59 -42.56 45.57
CA ILE A 14 -9.47 -41.66 45.78
C ILE A 14 -8.52 -42.21 46.84
N GLU A 15 -7.23 -42.19 46.54
CA GLU A 15 -6.14 -42.58 47.43
C GLU A 15 -5.18 -41.40 47.60
N LEU A 16 -4.99 -40.97 48.84
CA LEU A 16 -4.04 -39.93 49.24
C LEU A 16 -2.93 -40.56 50.08
N LYS A 17 -1.67 -40.31 49.73
CA LYS A 17 -0.48 -40.70 50.50
C LYS A 17 0.36 -39.47 50.81
N ASN A 18 0.74 -39.31 52.07
CA ASN A 18 1.56 -38.21 52.57
C ASN A 18 1.06 -36.82 52.12
N PHE A 19 -0.26 -36.64 52.07
CA PHE A 19 -0.90 -35.44 51.52
C PHE A 19 -1.62 -34.68 52.64
N MET A 20 -1.26 -33.41 52.83
CA MET A 20 -1.71 -32.57 53.94
C MET A 20 -1.60 -33.28 55.30
N CYS A 21 -2.69 -33.44 56.04
CA CYS A 21 -2.69 -34.12 57.34
C CYS A 21 -2.74 -35.66 57.24
N HIS A 22 -2.92 -36.23 56.05
CA HIS A 22 -3.13 -37.66 55.85
C HIS A 22 -1.83 -38.39 55.48
N LYS A 23 -1.43 -39.39 56.28
CA LYS A 23 -0.34 -40.31 55.92
C LYS A 23 -0.80 -41.27 54.82
N HIS A 24 -1.98 -41.85 55.00
CA HIS A 24 -2.68 -42.64 54.01
C HIS A 24 -4.18 -42.48 54.23
N LEU A 25 -4.91 -42.09 53.19
CA LEU A 25 -6.37 -42.02 53.18
C LEU A 25 -6.85 -42.70 51.90
N PHE A 26 -7.76 -43.65 52.03
CA PHE A 26 -8.43 -44.30 50.90
C PHE A 26 -9.93 -44.18 51.09
N ILE A 27 -10.61 -43.67 50.06
CA ILE A 27 -12.06 -43.53 50.02
C ILE A 27 -12.56 -44.15 48.73
N GLU A 28 -13.54 -45.03 48.86
CA GLU A 28 -14.30 -45.60 47.76
C GLU A 28 -15.69 -44.94 47.75
N PHE A 29 -16.14 -44.52 46.57
CA PHE A 29 -17.44 -43.92 46.37
C PHE A 29 -18.37 -44.98 45.78
N ASN A 30 -19.35 -45.40 46.56
CA ASN A 30 -20.28 -46.47 46.20
C ASN A 30 -21.62 -45.95 45.68
N LYS A 31 -22.01 -44.73 46.07
CA LYS A 31 -23.27 -44.08 45.65
C LYS A 31 -23.01 -42.81 44.84
N MET A 32 -24.04 -42.34 44.14
CA MET A 32 -23.99 -41.05 43.42
C MET A 32 -23.89 -39.86 44.36
N MET A 33 -24.46 -39.93 45.57
CA MET A 33 -24.29 -38.92 46.61
C MET A 33 -23.43 -39.45 47.73
N THR A 34 -22.32 -38.76 48.03
CA THR A 34 -21.45 -39.07 49.16
C THR A 34 -21.29 -37.83 50.04
N CYS A 35 -21.59 -37.97 51.33
CA CYS A 35 -21.44 -36.93 52.33
C CYS A 35 -20.26 -37.24 53.25
N ILE A 36 -19.25 -36.38 53.22
CA ILE A 36 -18.02 -36.51 53.99
C ILE A 36 -18.11 -35.59 55.22
N GLY A 37 -18.36 -36.20 56.38
CA GLY A 37 -18.47 -35.54 57.69
C GLY A 37 -17.20 -35.69 58.54
N GLY A 38 -17.10 -34.93 59.64
CA GLY A 38 -15.98 -35.02 60.58
C GLY A 38 -15.77 -33.75 61.41
N ARG A 39 -14.92 -33.80 62.44
CA ARG A 39 -14.57 -32.57 63.20
C ARG A 39 -13.71 -31.62 62.35
N ASN A 40 -13.73 -30.32 62.67
CA ASN A 40 -12.81 -29.37 62.03
C ASN A 40 -11.36 -29.82 62.25
N GLY A 41 -10.53 -29.76 61.20
CA GLY A 41 -9.15 -30.26 61.22
C GLY A 41 -8.98 -31.76 60.92
N SER A 42 -10.05 -32.52 60.69
CA SER A 42 -9.98 -33.93 60.24
C SER A 42 -9.45 -34.11 58.80
N GLY A 43 -9.21 -33.03 58.06
CA GLY A 43 -8.66 -33.09 56.71
C GLY A 43 -9.69 -33.41 55.62
N LYS A 44 -10.97 -33.09 55.83
CA LYS A 44 -12.04 -33.28 54.83
C LYS A 44 -11.81 -32.54 53.53
N SER A 45 -11.51 -31.23 53.60
CA SER A 45 -11.23 -30.41 52.42
C SER A 45 -9.99 -30.89 51.66
N ALA A 46 -9.11 -31.71 52.25
CA ALA A 46 -7.98 -32.31 51.54
C ALA A 46 -8.45 -33.21 50.38
N ILE A 47 -9.61 -33.86 50.50
CA ILE A 47 -10.19 -34.70 49.44
C ILE A 47 -10.58 -33.83 48.24
N MET A 48 -11.34 -32.77 48.47
CA MET A 48 -11.72 -31.81 47.43
C MET A 48 -10.49 -31.22 46.75
N ILE A 49 -9.52 -30.74 47.53
CA ILE A 49 -8.29 -30.14 47.01
C ILE A 49 -7.49 -31.16 46.18
N ALA A 50 -7.43 -32.42 46.63
CA ALA A 50 -6.76 -33.48 45.88
C ALA A 50 -7.42 -33.77 44.53
N ILE A 51 -8.76 -33.82 44.48
CA ILE A 51 -9.52 -33.99 43.24
C ILE A 51 -9.27 -32.80 42.30
N GLY A 52 -9.39 -31.56 42.80
CA GLY A 52 -9.14 -30.35 42.02
C GLY A 52 -7.73 -30.29 41.43
N LEU A 53 -6.71 -30.59 42.25
CA LEU A 53 -5.31 -30.63 41.80
C LEU A 53 -5.07 -31.68 40.72
N LEU A 54 -5.71 -32.83 40.84
CA LEU A 54 -5.52 -33.96 39.93
C LEU A 54 -6.21 -33.72 38.57
N PHE A 55 -7.37 -33.06 38.55
CA PHE A 55 -8.05 -32.62 37.32
C PHE A 55 -7.62 -31.23 36.83
N GLY A 56 -6.43 -30.77 37.22
CA GLY A 56 -5.75 -29.67 36.55
C GLY A 56 -5.91 -28.28 37.18
N GLN A 57 -6.65 -28.12 38.27
CA GLN A 57 -6.65 -26.86 39.02
C GLN A 57 -5.28 -26.57 39.66
N ARG A 58 -4.99 -25.29 39.84
CA ARG A 58 -3.76 -24.81 40.49
C ARG A 58 -3.97 -24.72 42.01
N ALA A 59 -2.90 -24.92 42.78
CA ALA A 59 -2.94 -24.83 44.25
C ALA A 59 -3.42 -23.46 44.78
N TYR A 60 -3.11 -22.37 44.06
CA TYR A 60 -3.59 -21.03 44.38
C TYR A 60 -5.12 -20.90 44.25
N SER A 61 -5.71 -21.44 43.17
CA SER A 61 -7.17 -21.45 42.96
C SER A 61 -7.93 -22.22 44.03
N LEU A 62 -7.23 -23.15 44.70
CA LEU A 62 -7.73 -23.95 45.82
C LEU A 62 -7.43 -23.33 47.19
N GLU A 63 -7.04 -22.05 47.24
CA GLU A 63 -6.88 -21.25 48.46
C GLU A 63 -5.81 -21.79 49.44
N ARG A 64 -4.81 -22.53 48.94
CA ARG A 64 -3.73 -23.13 49.77
C ARG A 64 -2.31 -22.71 49.37
N GLY A 65 -2.18 -21.55 48.72
CA GLY A 65 -0.92 -20.90 48.39
C GLY A 65 -0.27 -21.37 47.07
N ASN A 66 0.91 -20.82 46.76
CA ASN A 66 1.56 -20.97 45.45
C ASN A 66 2.47 -22.20 45.31
N SER A 67 2.78 -22.91 46.40
CA SER A 67 3.75 -24.02 46.41
C SER A 67 3.09 -25.36 46.72
N TYR A 68 3.41 -26.38 45.89
CA TYR A 68 3.03 -27.76 46.16
C TYR A 68 3.64 -28.33 47.45
N LYS A 69 4.71 -27.70 47.98
CA LYS A 69 5.33 -28.08 49.25
C LYS A 69 4.33 -28.04 50.41
N ASN A 70 3.44 -27.05 50.43
CA ASN A 70 2.46 -26.86 51.50
C ASN A 70 1.34 -27.92 51.50
N LEU A 71 1.27 -28.72 50.43
CA LEU A 71 0.28 -29.79 50.26
C LEU A 71 0.86 -31.16 50.61
N ILE A 72 2.18 -31.25 50.83
CA ILE A 72 2.86 -32.46 51.29
C ILE A 72 2.82 -32.47 52.81
N LYS A 73 2.56 -33.64 53.41
CA LYS A 73 2.54 -33.79 54.87
C LYS A 73 3.89 -33.38 55.48
N ASP A 74 3.84 -32.68 56.61
CA ASP A 74 5.05 -32.24 57.32
C ASP A 74 5.95 -33.45 57.65
N GLY A 75 7.25 -33.31 57.34
CA GLY A 75 8.24 -34.38 57.48
C GLY A 75 8.41 -35.30 56.27
N GLU A 76 7.51 -35.24 55.28
CA GLU A 76 7.56 -36.10 54.09
C GLU A 76 8.18 -35.39 52.87
N ILE A 77 8.81 -36.16 51.97
CA ILE A 77 9.51 -35.62 50.79
C ILE A 77 8.59 -35.50 49.57
N ASN A 78 7.59 -36.40 49.49
CA ASN A 78 6.64 -36.45 48.40
C ASN A 78 5.24 -36.80 48.90
N ALA A 79 4.23 -36.40 48.12
CA ALA A 79 2.85 -36.83 48.29
C ALA A 79 2.36 -37.51 47.00
N LYS A 80 1.38 -38.39 47.12
CA LYS A 80 0.75 -39.05 45.97
C LYS A 80 -0.76 -38.95 46.09
N ILE A 81 -1.37 -38.47 45.01
CA ILE A 81 -2.82 -38.43 44.82
C ILE A 81 -3.13 -39.39 43.68
N ARG A 82 -4.07 -40.30 43.88
CA ARG A 82 -4.50 -41.25 42.86
C ARG A 82 -6.02 -41.32 42.85
N VAL A 83 -6.59 -41.23 41.66
CA VAL A 83 -8.03 -41.26 41.43
C VAL A 83 -8.34 -42.34 40.40
N VAL A 84 -9.41 -43.09 40.64
CA VAL A 84 -9.95 -44.08 39.70
C VAL A 84 -11.24 -43.54 39.11
N LEU A 85 -11.26 -43.37 37.79
CA LEU A 85 -12.43 -43.02 37.01
C LEU A 85 -12.97 -44.24 36.29
N ARG A 86 -14.29 -44.31 36.14
CA ARG A 86 -14.95 -45.31 35.30
C ARG A 86 -14.93 -44.89 33.84
N ASN A 87 -14.60 -45.82 32.94
CA ASN A 87 -14.52 -45.57 31.51
C ASN A 87 -15.88 -45.62 30.80
N ILE A 88 -16.84 -44.80 31.26
CA ILE A 88 -18.21 -44.76 30.71
C ILE A 88 -18.27 -44.35 29.22
N LYS A 89 -17.24 -43.64 28.73
CA LYS A 89 -17.14 -43.19 27.33
C LYS A 89 -16.44 -44.19 26.41
N ASN A 90 -16.09 -45.40 26.89
CA ASN A 90 -15.35 -46.41 26.14
C ASN A 90 -14.02 -45.90 25.54
N TYR A 91 -13.37 -44.92 26.17
CA TYR A 91 -12.12 -44.34 25.70
C TYR A 91 -11.02 -45.41 25.66
N LYS A 92 -10.48 -45.66 24.46
CA LYS A 92 -9.44 -46.67 24.22
C LYS A 92 -9.68 -47.97 25.02
N ARG A 93 -10.89 -48.53 24.87
CA ARG A 93 -11.38 -49.69 25.64
C ARG A 93 -10.42 -50.88 25.63
N SER A 94 -9.66 -51.09 24.55
CA SER A 94 -8.63 -52.14 24.46
C SER A 94 -7.54 -52.00 25.53
N PHE A 95 -7.17 -50.78 25.92
CA PHE A 95 -6.11 -50.51 26.89
C PHE A 95 -6.64 -50.32 28.32
N PHE A 96 -7.66 -49.48 28.49
CA PHE A 96 -8.20 -49.12 29.81
C PHE A 96 -9.26 -50.09 30.33
N LYS A 97 -9.90 -50.85 29.45
CA LYS A 97 -11.11 -51.62 29.76
C LYS A 97 -12.15 -50.71 30.42
N ASP A 98 -12.49 -50.97 31.67
CA ASP A 98 -13.59 -50.33 32.38
C ASP A 98 -13.14 -49.17 33.29
N PHE A 99 -11.84 -48.98 33.53
CA PHE A 99 -11.35 -47.93 34.44
C PHE A 99 -10.07 -47.23 33.97
N ILE A 100 -10.01 -45.93 34.25
CA ILE A 100 -8.90 -45.04 33.98
C ILE A 100 -8.35 -44.58 35.32
N ILE A 101 -7.06 -44.83 35.59
CA ILE A 101 -6.40 -44.36 36.80
C ILE A 101 -5.60 -43.12 36.45
N ILE A 102 -5.82 -42.05 37.21
CA ILE A 102 -5.03 -40.83 37.09
C ILE A 102 -4.27 -40.66 38.40
N GLU A 103 -2.98 -40.41 38.31
CA GLU A 103 -2.09 -40.26 39.46
C GLU A 103 -1.26 -38.97 39.31
N LYS A 104 -1.17 -38.20 40.40
CA LYS A 104 -0.33 -37.02 40.50
C LYS A 104 0.60 -37.16 41.70
N ARG A 105 1.90 -37.08 41.48
CA ARG A 105 2.92 -37.14 42.55
C ARG A 105 3.42 -35.73 42.81
N LEU A 106 3.24 -35.22 44.02
CA LEU A 106 3.73 -33.91 44.42
C LEU A 106 5.12 -34.04 45.04
N ARG A 107 6.05 -33.22 44.57
CA ARG A 107 7.39 -33.02 45.14
C ARG A 107 7.57 -31.51 45.36
N LYS A 108 8.63 -31.13 46.09
CA LYS A 108 8.92 -29.70 46.39
C LYS A 108 8.91 -28.81 45.14
N ASP A 109 9.50 -29.29 44.04
CA ASP A 109 9.68 -28.49 42.81
C ASP A 109 8.89 -29.01 41.59
N SER A 110 8.23 -30.17 41.68
CA SER A 110 7.59 -30.81 40.53
C SER A 110 6.33 -31.57 40.92
N ALA A 111 5.32 -31.58 40.04
CA ALA A 111 4.09 -32.33 40.23
C ALA A 111 3.77 -33.22 39.00
N PRO A 112 4.59 -34.25 38.68
CA PRO A 112 4.35 -35.11 37.53
C PRO A 112 2.99 -35.82 37.60
N LEU A 113 2.33 -35.88 36.44
CA LEU A 113 1.08 -36.57 36.21
C LEU A 113 1.34 -37.87 35.45
N SER A 114 0.56 -38.91 35.74
CA SER A 114 0.61 -40.17 35.01
C SER A 114 -0.77 -40.81 34.94
N ILE A 115 -1.13 -41.35 33.77
CA ILE A 115 -2.39 -42.01 33.49
C ILE A 115 -2.10 -43.50 33.29
N TYR A 116 -2.83 -44.37 33.98
CA TYR A 116 -2.62 -45.81 34.00
C TYR A 116 -3.93 -46.56 33.70
N ASN A 117 -3.80 -47.83 33.28
CA ASN A 117 -4.91 -48.78 33.34
C ASN A 117 -4.93 -49.52 34.70
N LEU A 118 -5.95 -50.36 34.93
CA LEU A 118 -6.07 -51.17 36.15
C LEU A 118 -4.85 -52.06 36.45
N LYS A 119 -4.10 -52.49 35.42
CA LYS A 119 -2.88 -53.29 35.58
C LYS A 119 -1.64 -52.46 35.95
N ASN A 120 -1.80 -51.15 36.18
CA ASN A 120 -0.74 -50.17 36.41
C ASN A 120 0.22 -49.97 35.21
N ASN A 121 -0.22 -50.28 33.99
CA ASN A 121 0.55 -49.96 32.80
C ASN A 121 0.37 -48.48 32.46
N LEU A 122 1.48 -47.78 32.23
CA LEU A 122 1.48 -46.36 31.87
C LEU A 122 0.91 -46.15 30.47
N PHE A 123 -0.09 -45.29 30.36
CA PHE A 123 -0.63 -44.82 29.09
C PHE A 123 0.09 -43.55 28.61
N SER A 124 0.11 -42.52 29.46
CA SER A 124 0.72 -41.24 29.16
C SER A 124 1.05 -40.48 30.44
N SER A 125 2.04 -39.60 30.34
CA SER A 125 2.41 -38.62 31.35
C SER A 125 2.24 -37.17 30.84
N LYS A 126 1.65 -36.99 29.67
CA LYS A 126 1.43 -35.67 29.06
C LYS A 126 0.17 -35.02 29.61
N LYS A 127 0.24 -33.71 29.80
CA LYS A 127 -0.92 -32.91 30.20
C LYS A 127 -2.02 -32.90 29.11
N GLU A 128 -1.64 -32.82 27.84
CA GLU A 128 -2.57 -32.82 26.70
C GLU A 128 -3.51 -34.03 26.70
N ASP A 129 -3.00 -35.21 27.05
CA ASP A 129 -3.82 -36.43 27.13
C ASP A 129 -4.79 -36.40 28.32
N LEU A 130 -4.40 -35.75 29.43
CA LEU A 130 -5.32 -35.51 30.54
C LEU A 130 -6.41 -34.51 30.13
N ASP A 131 -6.02 -33.39 29.54
CA ASP A 131 -6.97 -32.35 29.10
C ASP A 131 -7.99 -32.95 28.12
N TYR A 132 -7.56 -33.83 27.21
CA TYR A 132 -8.46 -34.59 26.33
C TYR A 132 -9.41 -35.52 27.09
N ILE A 133 -8.92 -36.24 28.11
CA ILE A 133 -9.79 -37.09 28.95
C ILE A 133 -10.79 -36.21 29.71
N LEU A 134 -10.36 -35.10 30.28
CA LEU A 134 -11.25 -34.19 30.99
C LEU A 134 -12.34 -33.63 30.06
N ASP A 135 -11.98 -33.22 28.84
CA ASP A 135 -12.94 -32.76 27.83
C ASP A 135 -13.93 -33.85 27.41
N LEU A 136 -13.44 -35.08 27.14
CA LEU A 136 -14.27 -36.22 26.74
C LEU A 136 -15.32 -36.60 27.79
N PHE A 137 -14.95 -36.50 29.07
CA PHE A 137 -15.83 -36.77 30.20
C PHE A 137 -16.56 -35.52 30.70
N SER A 138 -16.37 -34.37 30.04
CA SER A 138 -16.94 -33.07 30.41
C SER A 138 -16.61 -32.66 31.87
N LEU A 139 -15.43 -33.04 32.36
CA LEU A 139 -14.97 -32.77 33.72
C LEU A 139 -14.37 -31.37 33.82
N ARG A 140 -15.24 -30.37 34.02
CA ARG A 140 -14.90 -28.96 34.24
C ARG A 140 -15.00 -28.59 35.71
N LEU A 141 -13.98 -28.96 36.49
CA LEU A 141 -13.92 -28.63 37.92
C LEU A 141 -13.42 -27.20 38.19
N ASP A 142 -12.86 -26.52 37.21
CA ASP A 142 -12.53 -25.09 37.26
C ASP A 142 -13.76 -24.18 37.34
N ASN A 143 -14.91 -24.66 36.87
CA ASN A 143 -16.18 -23.97 36.98
C ASN A 143 -16.66 -23.92 38.45
N PRO A 144 -16.84 -22.71 39.02
CA PRO A 144 -17.20 -22.55 40.43
C PRO A 144 -18.57 -23.14 40.77
N LEU A 145 -19.48 -23.32 39.81
CA LEU A 145 -20.77 -23.96 40.09
C LEU A 145 -20.66 -25.49 40.23
N ASN A 146 -19.62 -26.12 39.67
CA ASN A 146 -19.37 -27.56 39.79
C ASN A 146 -18.49 -27.89 40.99
N PHE A 147 -17.63 -26.96 41.40
CA PHE A 147 -16.64 -27.16 42.45
C PHE A 147 -16.64 -25.92 43.35
N LEU A 148 -17.41 -25.96 44.43
CA LEU A 148 -17.49 -24.86 45.39
C LEU A 148 -16.53 -25.12 46.56
N THR A 149 -15.45 -24.32 46.61
CA THR A 149 -14.54 -24.28 47.77
C THR A 149 -15.20 -23.67 48.99
N GLN A 150 -14.58 -23.81 50.15
CA GLN A 150 -15.06 -23.22 51.40
C GLN A 150 -15.34 -21.71 51.28
N GLU A 151 -14.40 -20.90 50.77
CA GLU A 151 -14.66 -19.47 50.62
C GLU A 151 -15.65 -19.17 49.49
N GLN A 152 -15.63 -19.95 48.40
CA GLN A 152 -16.57 -19.77 47.29
C GLN A 152 -18.01 -20.05 47.72
N SER A 153 -18.26 -21.09 48.52
CA SER A 153 -19.56 -21.36 49.13
C SER A 153 -20.01 -20.20 50.02
N LYS A 154 -19.12 -19.68 50.88
CA LYS A 154 -19.41 -18.52 51.75
C LYS A 154 -19.73 -17.27 50.96
N LYS A 155 -19.02 -17.03 49.86
CA LYS A 155 -19.30 -15.95 48.91
C LYS A 155 -20.66 -16.23 48.25
N PHE A 156 -20.81 -17.33 47.51
CA PHE A 156 -22.00 -17.68 46.74
C PHE A 156 -23.31 -17.63 47.54
N LEU A 157 -23.35 -18.25 48.71
CA LEU A 157 -24.55 -18.32 49.55
C LEU A 157 -24.90 -16.97 50.20
N ASN A 158 -23.92 -16.08 50.42
CA ASN A 158 -24.12 -14.75 51.00
C ASN A 158 -24.11 -13.60 49.99
N ILE A 159 -23.83 -13.83 48.71
CA ILE A 159 -23.77 -12.78 47.69
C ILE A 159 -25.18 -12.20 47.46
N SER A 160 -25.25 -10.88 47.58
CA SER A 160 -26.43 -10.04 47.33
C SER A 160 -26.24 -9.07 46.15
N LYS A 161 -25.04 -8.97 45.57
CA LYS A 161 -24.76 -8.08 44.43
C LYS A 161 -25.22 -8.69 43.10
N PRO A 162 -26.10 -8.03 42.33
CA PRO A 162 -26.64 -8.56 41.08
C PRO A 162 -25.59 -8.82 39.99
N GLU A 163 -24.53 -8.00 39.91
CA GLU A 163 -23.50 -8.11 38.88
C GLU A 163 -22.66 -9.38 39.06
N LEU A 164 -22.34 -9.71 40.31
CA LEU A 164 -21.53 -10.88 40.64
C LEU A 164 -22.30 -12.17 40.37
N LEU A 165 -23.60 -12.21 40.67
CA LEU A 165 -24.47 -13.33 40.34
C LEU A 165 -24.57 -13.54 38.83
N TYR A 166 -24.64 -12.47 38.05
CA TYR A 166 -24.62 -12.55 36.59
C TYR A 166 -23.28 -13.08 36.06
N SER A 167 -22.15 -12.65 36.65
CA SER A 167 -20.83 -13.18 36.29
C SER A 167 -20.72 -14.68 36.61
N LEU A 168 -21.28 -15.14 37.72
CA LEU A 168 -21.32 -16.55 38.08
C LEU A 168 -22.23 -17.35 37.15
N PHE A 169 -23.34 -16.77 36.71
CA PHE A 169 -24.20 -17.35 35.69
C PHE A 169 -23.45 -17.52 34.36
N THR A 170 -22.78 -16.48 33.87
CA THR A 170 -22.06 -16.52 32.57
C THR A 170 -20.83 -17.42 32.59
N LYS A 171 -20.04 -17.42 33.68
CA LYS A 171 -18.95 -18.40 33.88
C LYS A 171 -19.48 -19.81 34.07
N GLY A 172 -20.53 -19.93 34.88
CA GLY A 172 -21.18 -21.18 35.21
C GLY A 172 -21.70 -21.90 33.96
N THR A 173 -22.40 -21.17 33.10
CA THR A 173 -23.00 -21.70 31.86
C THR A 173 -22.02 -21.75 30.68
N GLU A 174 -20.73 -21.48 30.91
CA GLU A 174 -19.67 -21.46 29.88
C GLU A 174 -19.90 -20.44 28.74
N LEU A 175 -20.85 -19.52 28.92
CA LEU A 175 -21.11 -18.44 27.96
C LEU A 175 -19.95 -17.45 27.88
N GLU A 176 -19.22 -17.24 28.98
CA GLU A 176 -17.99 -16.42 29.01
C GLU A 176 -16.88 -17.05 28.16
N ASP A 177 -16.61 -18.35 28.32
CA ASP A 177 -15.58 -19.06 27.52
C ASP A 177 -15.89 -19.01 26.02
N MET A 178 -17.16 -19.16 25.65
CA MET A 178 -17.59 -18.99 24.25
C MET A 178 -17.35 -17.56 23.75
N THR A 179 -17.51 -16.56 24.61
CA THR A 179 -17.24 -15.15 24.29
C THR A 179 -15.75 -14.91 24.09
N ASP A 180 -14.90 -15.52 24.91
CA ASP A 180 -13.45 -15.39 24.78
C ASP A 180 -12.92 -16.05 23.50
N LEU A 181 -13.41 -17.24 23.16
CA LEU A 181 -13.10 -17.92 21.89
C LEU A 181 -13.53 -17.10 20.67
N HIS A 182 -14.65 -16.38 20.81
CA HIS A 182 -15.15 -15.46 19.80
C HIS A 182 -14.17 -14.29 19.61
N VAL A 183 -13.77 -13.62 20.69
CA VAL A 183 -12.78 -12.53 20.65
C VAL A 183 -11.43 -13.00 20.09
N GLU A 184 -10.97 -14.20 20.45
CA GLU A 184 -9.74 -14.79 19.89
C GLU A 184 -9.88 -14.99 18.36
N THR A 185 -11.02 -15.49 17.91
CA THR A 185 -11.30 -15.68 16.47
C THR A 185 -11.31 -14.34 15.73
N GLU A 186 -11.88 -13.29 16.33
CA GLU A 186 -11.87 -11.94 15.77
C GLU A 186 -10.45 -11.36 15.65
N ASN A 187 -9.63 -11.52 16.67
CA ASN A 187 -8.21 -11.16 16.64
C ASN A 187 -7.45 -11.92 15.55
N ASN A 188 -7.72 -13.20 15.37
CA ASN A 188 -7.14 -14.00 14.30
C ASN A 188 -7.56 -13.50 12.91
N ILE A 189 -8.82 -13.10 12.74
CA ILE A 189 -9.30 -12.48 11.49
C ILE A 189 -8.56 -11.15 11.24
N LEU A 190 -8.39 -10.31 12.26
CA LEU A 190 -7.66 -9.04 12.15
C LEU A 190 -6.21 -9.26 11.72
N GLN A 191 -5.51 -10.24 12.32
CA GLN A 191 -4.14 -10.60 11.92
C GLN A 191 -4.08 -11.11 10.48
N MET A 192 -5.08 -11.87 10.01
CA MET A 192 -5.15 -12.30 8.61
C MET A 192 -5.38 -11.13 7.65
N LYS A 193 -6.24 -10.15 8.01
CA LYS A 193 -6.45 -8.92 7.23
C LYS A 193 -5.15 -8.11 7.10
N GLN A 194 -4.41 -7.93 8.20
CA GLN A 194 -3.10 -7.25 8.16
C GLN A 194 -2.10 -7.97 7.24
N LYS A 195 -2.12 -9.31 7.20
CA LYS A 195 -1.28 -10.06 6.25
C LYS A 195 -1.71 -9.86 4.79
N ILE A 196 -3.00 -9.71 4.53
CA ILE A 196 -3.50 -9.32 3.21
C ILE A 196 -2.97 -7.94 2.85
N ASP A 197 -3.10 -6.95 3.73
CA ASP A 197 -2.64 -5.57 3.48
C ASP A 197 -1.13 -5.50 3.16
N MET A 198 -0.32 -6.25 3.92
CA MET A 198 1.11 -6.35 3.63
C MET A 198 1.39 -7.03 2.28
N SER A 199 0.63 -8.08 1.95
CA SER A 199 0.79 -8.82 0.68
C SER A 199 0.31 -8.01 -0.53
N THR A 200 -0.75 -7.20 -0.37
CA THR A 200 -1.26 -6.31 -1.42
C THR A 200 -0.30 -5.15 -1.67
N LEU A 201 0.31 -4.58 -0.64
CA LEU A 201 1.39 -3.59 -0.77
C LEU A 201 2.59 -4.18 -1.53
N GLN A 202 3.01 -5.39 -1.18
CA GLN A 202 4.09 -6.06 -1.89
C GLN A 202 3.73 -6.37 -3.35
N LEU A 203 2.47 -6.73 -3.61
CA LEU A 203 1.96 -6.98 -4.96
C LEU A 203 1.96 -5.70 -5.80
N LYS A 204 1.57 -4.54 -5.24
CA LYS A 204 1.67 -3.24 -5.92
C LYS A 204 3.12 -2.94 -6.33
N LYS A 205 4.08 -3.08 -5.41
CA LYS A 205 5.51 -2.88 -5.72
C LYS A 205 6.00 -3.79 -6.85
N LEU A 206 5.62 -5.06 -6.84
CA LEU A 206 5.98 -6.01 -7.90
C LEU A 206 5.35 -5.65 -9.26
N LEU A 207 4.11 -5.14 -9.27
CA LEU A 207 3.46 -4.66 -10.48
C LEU A 207 4.15 -3.41 -11.04
N ASP A 208 4.60 -2.50 -10.18
CA ASP A 208 5.35 -1.32 -10.60
C ASP A 208 6.74 -1.71 -11.14
N GLU A 209 7.46 -2.62 -10.47
CA GLU A 209 8.71 -3.21 -10.98
C GLU A 209 8.51 -3.91 -12.32
N GLN A 210 7.39 -4.64 -12.48
CA GLN A 210 7.04 -5.27 -13.75
C GLN A 210 6.86 -4.23 -14.85
N LYS A 211 6.09 -3.16 -14.60
CA LYS A 211 5.87 -2.06 -15.56
C LYS A 211 7.16 -1.38 -15.98
N ILE A 212 8.06 -1.11 -15.04
CA ILE A 212 9.37 -0.50 -15.34
C ILE A 212 10.17 -1.43 -16.27
N LYS A 213 10.26 -2.72 -15.92
CA LYS A 213 11.02 -3.70 -16.71
C LYS A 213 10.40 -3.96 -18.09
N THR A 214 9.06 -3.93 -18.23
CA THR A 214 8.41 -4.02 -19.55
C THR A 214 8.72 -2.80 -20.40
N ASN A 215 8.67 -1.60 -19.82
CA ASN A 215 8.99 -0.36 -20.55
C ASN A 215 10.47 -0.34 -21.00
N CYS A 216 11.40 -0.83 -20.17
CA CYS A 216 12.80 -0.99 -20.59
C CYS A 216 12.94 -1.97 -21.77
N LEU A 217 12.16 -3.04 -21.79
CA LEU A 217 12.20 -4.04 -22.86
C LEU A 217 11.62 -3.49 -24.17
N GLU A 218 10.55 -2.72 -24.11
CA GLU A 218 10.02 -1.97 -25.25
C GLU A 218 11.01 -0.93 -25.78
N ALA A 219 11.70 -0.22 -24.89
CA ALA A 219 12.75 0.74 -25.27
C ALA A 219 13.87 0.05 -26.06
N ILE A 220 14.33 -1.13 -25.62
CA ILE A 220 15.37 -1.91 -26.33
C ILE A 220 14.91 -2.32 -27.73
N TYR A 221 13.65 -2.76 -27.90
CA TYR A 221 13.15 -3.09 -29.23
C TYR A 221 13.09 -1.85 -30.13
N LYS A 222 12.65 -0.71 -29.61
CA LYS A 222 12.68 0.56 -30.35
C LYS A 222 14.11 0.96 -30.73
N THR A 223 15.10 0.75 -29.86
CA THR A 223 16.51 1.00 -30.19
C THR A 223 16.97 0.19 -31.41
N LYS A 224 16.62 -1.12 -31.46
CA LYS A 224 16.94 -1.97 -32.63
C LYS A 224 16.23 -1.51 -33.90
N GLU A 225 14.99 -1.05 -33.79
CA GLU A 225 14.25 -0.46 -34.93
C GLU A 225 14.92 0.82 -35.43
N TYR A 226 15.32 1.73 -34.53
CA TYR A 226 16.01 2.96 -34.90
C TYR A 226 17.39 2.69 -35.51
N GLU A 227 18.15 1.70 -35.02
CA GLU A 227 19.43 1.30 -35.62
C GLU A 227 19.26 0.78 -37.05
N ASN A 228 18.22 0.00 -37.31
CA ASN A 228 17.90 -0.46 -38.67
C ASN A 228 17.43 0.68 -39.57
N LYS A 229 16.63 1.62 -39.04
CA LYS A 229 16.22 2.83 -39.78
C LYS A 229 17.41 3.71 -40.14
N LEU A 230 18.38 3.90 -39.24
CA LEU A 230 19.60 4.65 -39.51
C LEU A 230 20.40 4.05 -40.66
N LYS A 231 20.61 2.73 -40.67
CA LYS A 231 21.31 2.05 -41.78
C LYS A 231 20.63 2.27 -43.12
N ASN A 232 19.30 2.27 -43.14
CA ASN A 232 18.53 2.53 -44.36
C ASN A 232 18.65 4.00 -44.79
N LEU A 233 18.53 4.95 -43.85
CA LEU A 233 18.67 6.39 -44.12
C LEU A 233 20.09 6.76 -44.59
N GLU A 234 21.14 6.14 -44.03
CA GLU A 234 22.53 6.30 -44.50
C GLU A 234 22.67 5.89 -45.97
N SER A 235 22.08 4.76 -46.35
CA SER A 235 22.08 4.32 -47.75
C SER A 235 21.32 5.29 -48.67
N GLU A 236 20.18 5.80 -48.22
CA GLU A 236 19.34 6.74 -48.98
C GLU A 236 20.01 8.12 -49.14
N LYS A 237 20.73 8.59 -48.12
CA LYS A 237 21.48 9.85 -48.11
C LYS A 237 22.59 9.88 -49.16
N GLU A 238 23.33 8.78 -49.30
CA GLU A 238 24.40 8.65 -50.30
C GLU A 238 23.84 8.65 -51.73
N TRP A 239 22.68 8.01 -51.96
CA TRP A 239 21.98 8.07 -53.26
C TRP A 239 21.38 9.46 -53.55
N SER A 240 20.85 10.16 -52.53
CA SER A 240 20.34 11.54 -52.69
C SER A 240 21.45 12.55 -53.07
N ARG A 241 22.65 12.39 -52.50
CA ARG A 241 23.84 13.19 -52.88
C ARG A 241 24.22 12.98 -54.35
N PHE A 242 24.13 11.74 -54.82
CA PHE A 242 24.36 11.38 -56.21
C PHE A 242 23.31 12.04 -57.13
N GLU A 243 22.03 11.99 -56.76
CA GLU A 243 20.94 12.58 -57.56
C GLU A 243 21.05 14.11 -57.67
N LYS A 244 21.46 14.81 -56.60
CA LYS A 244 21.71 16.26 -56.65
C LYS A 244 22.78 16.64 -57.68
N LYS A 245 23.87 15.86 -57.79
CA LYS A 245 24.90 16.08 -58.80
C LYS A 245 24.38 15.77 -60.21
N ASN A 246 23.52 14.75 -60.35
CA ASN A 246 22.86 14.42 -61.61
C ASN A 246 21.95 15.56 -62.10
N ILE A 247 21.19 16.18 -61.20
CA ILE A 247 20.36 17.37 -61.49
C ILE A 247 21.24 18.55 -61.94
N GLN A 248 22.39 18.78 -61.31
CA GLN A 248 23.32 19.84 -61.74
C GLN A 248 23.84 19.63 -63.17
N ILE A 249 24.07 18.38 -63.59
CA ILE A 249 24.43 18.07 -64.99
C ILE A 249 23.28 18.43 -65.92
N ILE A 250 22.04 18.08 -65.55
CA ILE A 250 20.82 18.39 -66.33
C ILE A 250 20.60 19.91 -66.44
N GLU A 251 20.83 20.68 -65.37
CA GLU A 251 20.77 22.14 -65.40
C GLU A 251 21.84 22.74 -66.32
N LYS A 252 23.07 22.24 -66.27
CA LYS A 252 24.15 22.65 -67.18
C LYS A 252 23.82 22.31 -68.64
N GLU A 253 23.15 21.18 -68.91
CA GLU A 253 22.64 20.86 -70.26
C GLU A 253 21.57 21.82 -70.75
N ARG A 254 20.64 22.23 -69.87
CA ARG A 254 19.63 23.25 -70.21
C ARG A 254 20.27 24.60 -70.51
N ASN A 255 21.23 25.02 -69.69
CA ASN A 255 21.97 26.27 -69.90
C ASN A 255 22.74 26.26 -71.23
N ILE A 256 23.32 25.12 -71.63
CA ILE A 256 23.96 24.98 -72.94
C ILE A 256 22.94 25.21 -74.06
N LYS A 257 21.74 24.60 -73.96
CA LYS A 257 20.67 24.78 -74.95
C LYS A 257 20.20 26.24 -75.06
N GLU A 258 19.94 26.89 -73.93
CA GLU A 258 19.53 28.30 -73.90
C GLU A 258 20.60 29.23 -74.50
N ILE A 259 21.89 29.00 -74.18
CA ILE A 259 22.98 29.82 -74.75
C ILE A 259 23.14 29.55 -76.25
N THR A 260 22.94 28.32 -76.73
CA THR A 260 22.96 28.03 -78.18
C THR A 260 21.82 28.71 -78.94
N GLU A 261 20.63 28.78 -78.35
CA GLU A 261 19.47 29.46 -78.95
C GLU A 261 19.72 30.97 -79.03
N ASN A 262 20.22 31.59 -77.95
CA ASN A 262 20.60 33.01 -77.94
C ASN A 262 21.65 33.37 -79.01
N ILE A 263 22.64 32.50 -79.23
CA ILE A 263 23.64 32.72 -80.30
C ILE A 263 22.96 32.70 -81.68
N CYS A 264 22.01 31.79 -81.89
CA CYS A 264 21.26 31.69 -83.14
C CYS A 264 20.36 32.92 -83.37
N GLU A 265 19.77 33.46 -82.31
CA GLU A 265 18.99 34.71 -82.35
C GLU A 265 19.88 35.90 -82.74
N PHE A 266 21.04 36.07 -82.11
CA PHE A 266 21.98 37.14 -82.47
C PHE A 266 22.52 37.03 -83.91
N GLU A 267 22.72 35.80 -84.41
CA GLU A 267 23.12 35.58 -85.81
C GLU A 267 22.00 35.94 -86.79
N ASN A 268 20.73 35.70 -86.43
CA ASN A 268 19.57 36.13 -87.21
C ASN A 268 19.37 37.65 -87.21
N GLU A 269 19.53 38.30 -86.04
CA GLU A 269 19.48 39.77 -85.93
C GLU A 269 20.54 40.43 -86.80
N LYS A 270 21.77 39.91 -86.78
CA LYS A 270 22.86 40.40 -87.65
C LYS A 270 22.47 40.32 -89.13
N ASN A 271 21.90 39.20 -89.57
CA ASN A 271 21.49 39.01 -90.96
C ASN A 271 20.36 39.95 -91.40
N ASN A 272 19.43 40.28 -90.48
CA ASN A 272 18.38 41.26 -90.75
C ASN A 272 18.97 42.67 -90.90
N PHE A 273 19.87 43.09 -90.02
CA PHE A 273 20.53 44.39 -90.12
C PHE A 273 21.36 44.56 -91.40
N ILE A 274 21.95 43.47 -91.93
CA ILE A 274 22.66 43.50 -93.22
C ILE A 274 21.67 43.77 -94.37
N LYS A 275 20.53 43.07 -94.40
CA LYS A 275 19.50 43.27 -95.43
C LYS A 275 18.90 44.69 -95.41
N GLU A 276 18.69 45.25 -94.23
CA GLU A 276 18.20 46.63 -94.08
C GLU A 276 19.20 47.66 -94.60
N LEU A 277 20.50 47.44 -94.38
CA LEU A 277 21.57 48.30 -94.88
C LEU A 277 21.62 48.34 -96.41
N ASP A 278 21.41 47.20 -97.07
CA ASP A 278 21.41 47.10 -98.53
C ASP A 278 20.23 47.86 -99.14
N PHE A 279 19.03 47.75 -98.54
CA PHE A 279 17.82 48.46 -98.98
C PHE A 279 17.94 49.98 -98.81
N LEU A 280 18.54 50.44 -97.71
CA LEU A 280 18.76 51.88 -97.42
C LEU A 280 19.69 52.57 -98.44
N ILE A 281 20.60 51.84 -99.08
CA ILE A 281 21.52 52.39 -100.09
C ILE A 281 20.76 52.68 -101.40
N GLU A 282 19.83 51.81 -101.77
CA GLU A 282 19.04 51.91 -103.01
C GLU A 282 17.99 53.05 -102.94
N ASP A 283 17.39 53.27 -101.76
CA ASP A 283 16.33 54.28 -101.54
C ASP A 283 16.87 55.74 -101.51
N ILE A 284 18.15 55.94 -101.17
CA ILE A 284 18.79 57.26 -101.11
C ILE A 284 19.08 57.84 -102.51
N GLU A 285 19.22 57.00 -103.53
CA GLU A 285 19.47 57.44 -104.91
C GLU A 285 18.20 57.95 -105.59
N ASN A 286 17.05 57.31 -105.33
CA ASN A 286 15.75 57.69 -105.89
C ASN A 286 15.19 58.99 -105.28
N THR A 287 15.42 59.25 -103.99
CA THR A 287 14.84 60.38 -103.24
C THR A 287 15.49 61.75 -103.49
N LYS A 288 16.60 61.84 -104.23
CA LYS A 288 17.24 63.12 -104.60
C LYS A 288 16.55 63.86 -105.77
N GLN A 289 15.87 63.15 -106.67
CA GLN A 289 15.30 63.75 -107.89
C GLN A 289 13.88 64.35 -107.72
N GLU A 290 13.14 63.96 -106.68
CA GLU A 290 11.73 64.40 -106.49
C GLU A 290 11.56 65.65 -105.59
N ARG A 291 12.58 66.02 -104.78
CA ARG A 291 12.48 67.07 -103.73
C ARG A 291 12.41 68.52 -104.22
N GLU A 292 12.86 68.86 -105.43
CA GLU A 292 12.84 70.26 -105.90
C GLU A 292 11.44 70.76 -106.33
N ARG A 293 10.49 69.86 -106.64
CA ARG A 293 9.18 70.23 -107.21
C ARG A 293 8.07 70.52 -106.19
N PHE A 294 8.21 70.10 -104.93
CA PHE A 294 7.13 70.13 -103.93
C PHE A 294 7.13 71.33 -102.96
N LYS A 295 8.21 72.12 -102.87
CA LYS A 295 8.41 73.17 -101.83
C LYS A 295 7.58 74.46 -102.00
N ARG A 296 6.86 74.67 -103.12
CA ARG A 296 6.19 75.95 -103.46
C ARG A 296 4.66 76.00 -103.26
N LYS A 297 3.98 74.90 -102.90
CA LYS A 297 2.49 74.86 -102.84
C LYS A 297 1.87 74.86 -101.43
N HIS A 298 2.60 74.54 -100.35
CA HIS A 298 2.01 74.25 -99.03
C HIS A 298 1.81 75.45 -98.08
N GLN A 299 2.31 76.64 -98.40
CA GLN A 299 2.35 77.76 -97.43
C GLN A 299 1.04 78.56 -97.32
N THR A 300 0.06 78.33 -98.21
CA THR A 300 -1.18 79.12 -98.31
C THR A 300 -2.43 78.47 -97.69
N GLU A 301 -2.39 77.19 -97.31
CA GLU A 301 -3.57 76.46 -96.79
C GLU A 301 -3.69 76.48 -95.26
N VAL A 302 -2.62 76.81 -94.53
CA VAL A 302 -2.58 76.67 -93.06
C VAL A 302 -3.30 77.80 -92.32
N THR A 303 -3.32 79.01 -92.87
CA THR A 303 -3.88 80.21 -92.19
C THR A 303 -5.40 80.21 -92.05
N ASN A 304 -6.13 79.39 -92.82
CA ASN A 304 -7.59 79.34 -92.75
C ASN A 304 -8.14 78.40 -91.67
N CYS A 305 -7.35 77.43 -91.19
CA CYS A 305 -7.83 76.46 -90.20
C CYS A 305 -7.73 76.98 -88.75
N GLU A 306 -6.84 77.93 -88.44
CA GLU A 306 -6.60 78.43 -87.08
C GLU A 306 -7.76 79.28 -86.51
N ASN A 307 -8.59 79.89 -87.35
CA ASN A 307 -9.69 80.76 -86.90
C ASN A 307 -10.96 80.01 -86.43
N LYS A 308 -11.16 78.74 -86.81
CA LYS A 308 -12.30 77.93 -86.34
C LYS A 308 -12.11 77.36 -84.93
N LEU A 309 -10.86 77.15 -84.50
CA LEU A 309 -10.52 76.52 -83.23
C LEU A 309 -10.83 77.41 -82.00
N ASN A 310 -10.63 78.74 -82.13
CA ASN A 310 -10.76 79.67 -81.00
C ASN A 310 -12.20 79.90 -80.51
N ASN A 311 -13.23 79.68 -81.34
CA ASN A 311 -14.63 79.86 -80.91
C ASN A 311 -15.17 78.70 -80.08
N LEU A 312 -14.69 77.47 -80.28
CA LEU A 312 -15.14 76.29 -79.55
C LEU A 312 -14.51 76.18 -78.15
N GLU A 313 -13.29 76.73 -77.94
CA GLU A 313 -12.63 76.72 -76.62
C GLU A 313 -13.26 77.69 -75.59
N LEU A 314 -14.00 78.72 -76.04
CA LEU A 314 -14.71 79.67 -75.17
C LEU A 314 -15.95 79.06 -74.50
N GLN A 315 -16.73 78.24 -75.22
CA GLN A 315 -17.94 77.59 -74.68
C GLN A 315 -17.64 76.49 -73.65
N ASN A 316 -16.46 75.84 -73.74
CA ASN A 316 -16.03 74.79 -72.81
C ASN A 316 -15.68 75.34 -71.41
N ARG A 317 -15.31 76.62 -71.31
CA ARG A 317 -14.95 77.25 -70.03
C ARG A 317 -16.15 77.68 -69.20
N GLU A 318 -17.28 78.07 -69.80
CA GLU A 318 -18.46 78.55 -69.07
C GLU A 318 -19.19 77.42 -68.34
N ILE A 319 -19.42 76.27 -69.01
CA ILE A 319 -20.15 75.12 -68.45
C ILE A 319 -19.36 74.41 -67.34
N SER A 320 -18.01 74.50 -67.37
CA SER A 320 -17.16 73.88 -66.36
C SER A 320 -17.14 74.63 -65.02
N ASN A 321 -17.51 75.91 -64.99
CA ASN A 321 -17.57 76.70 -63.76
C ASN A 321 -18.89 76.49 -62.98
N ASP A 322 -20.01 76.24 -63.69
CA ASP A 322 -21.31 75.97 -63.06
C ASP A 322 -21.37 74.60 -62.34
N LEU A 323 -20.61 73.61 -62.82
CA LEU A 323 -20.51 72.29 -62.18
C LEU A 323 -19.77 72.32 -60.84
N ASN A 324 -18.77 73.18 -60.70
CA ASN A 324 -17.99 73.31 -59.45
C ASN A 324 -18.84 73.98 -58.34
N PHE A 325 -19.72 74.93 -58.67
CA PHE A 325 -20.61 75.59 -57.70
C PHE A 325 -21.68 74.64 -57.13
N LEU A 326 -22.15 73.67 -57.90
CA LEU A 326 -23.10 72.64 -57.46
C LEU A 326 -22.45 71.57 -56.57
N GLU A 327 -21.16 71.26 -56.77
CA GLU A 327 -20.41 70.33 -55.90
C GLU A 327 -20.19 70.87 -54.49
N GLU A 328 -19.94 72.16 -54.36
CA GLU A 328 -19.67 72.81 -53.08
C GLU A 328 -20.92 72.88 -52.18
N ASN A 329 -22.10 73.14 -52.77
CA ASN A 329 -23.38 73.14 -52.04
C ASN A 329 -23.83 71.76 -51.54
N LEU A 330 -23.52 70.70 -52.29
CA LEU A 330 -23.90 69.33 -51.94
C LEU A 330 -23.06 68.79 -50.76
N ASN A 331 -21.78 69.16 -50.71
CA ASN A 331 -20.89 68.79 -49.60
C ASN A 331 -21.24 69.55 -48.29
N ASN A 332 -21.65 70.81 -48.37
CA ASN A 332 -22.06 71.61 -47.20
C ASN A 332 -23.35 71.09 -46.52
N LYS A 333 -24.32 70.54 -47.27
CA LYS A 333 -25.53 69.94 -46.68
C LYS A 333 -25.27 68.57 -46.03
N ILE A 334 -24.32 67.78 -46.55
CA ILE A 334 -23.92 66.48 -45.98
C ILE A 334 -23.17 66.67 -44.64
N LEU A 335 -22.36 67.73 -44.52
CA LEU A 335 -21.67 68.09 -43.27
C LEU A 335 -22.66 68.45 -42.13
N LYS A 336 -23.72 69.22 -42.41
CA LYS A 336 -24.77 69.57 -41.42
C LYS A 336 -25.58 68.35 -40.92
N LYS A 337 -25.82 67.35 -41.77
CA LYS A 337 -26.47 66.08 -41.38
C LYS A 337 -25.62 65.29 -40.38
N ASN A 338 -24.30 65.34 -40.53
CA ASN A 338 -23.38 64.63 -39.65
C ASN A 338 -23.17 65.37 -38.31
N GLU A 339 -23.18 66.71 -38.31
CA GLU A 339 -23.11 67.53 -37.09
C GLU A 339 -24.39 67.45 -36.21
N MET A 340 -25.58 67.28 -36.82
CA MET A 340 -26.82 67.01 -36.08
C MET A 340 -26.84 65.61 -35.45
N ASN A 341 -26.25 64.60 -36.10
CA ASN A 341 -26.09 63.26 -35.54
C ASN A 341 -25.16 63.22 -34.33
N GLU A 342 -24.13 64.07 -34.28
CA GLU A 342 -23.19 64.11 -33.14
C GLU A 342 -23.69 64.95 -31.96
N ASN A 343 -24.49 66.00 -32.18
CA ASN A 343 -25.02 66.84 -31.10
C ASN A 343 -26.29 66.26 -30.43
N ILE A 344 -27.05 65.39 -31.11
CA ILE A 344 -28.13 64.58 -30.51
C ILE A 344 -27.58 63.55 -29.50
N SER A 345 -26.28 63.23 -29.55
CA SER A 345 -25.66 62.30 -28.60
C SER A 345 -25.43 62.86 -27.18
N LYS A 346 -25.61 64.17 -26.89
CA LYS A 346 -25.07 64.76 -25.64
C LYS A 346 -26.01 65.46 -24.64
N TYR A 347 -27.21 65.99 -24.96
CA TYR A 347 -27.85 66.93 -24.01
C TYR A 347 -29.36 66.82 -23.67
N LEU A 348 -30.16 65.90 -24.23
CA LEU A 348 -31.55 65.68 -23.75
C LEU A 348 -31.64 64.42 -22.87
N ASN A 349 -31.29 64.71 -21.61
CA ASN A 349 -31.02 63.87 -20.46
C ASN A 349 -32.09 62.84 -20.06
N SER A 350 -31.64 61.90 -19.23
CA SER A 350 -32.35 61.34 -18.06
C SER A 350 -33.68 62.07 -17.75
N ASP A 351 -34.81 61.39 -17.57
CA ASP A 351 -34.93 60.20 -16.74
C ASP A 351 -35.97 59.22 -17.28
N ASP A 352 -35.51 58.21 -18.03
CA ASP A 352 -36.11 56.87 -18.11
C ASP A 352 -35.16 55.87 -18.80
N LYS A 353 -34.40 56.28 -19.84
CA LYS A 353 -33.36 55.42 -20.46
C LYS A 353 -32.01 55.40 -19.73
N ARG A 354 -31.66 56.39 -18.87
CA ARG A 354 -30.43 56.34 -18.04
C ARG A 354 -30.61 55.40 -16.86
N VAL A 355 -31.51 55.66 -15.93
CA VAL A 355 -32.72 54.83 -15.76
C VAL A 355 -32.58 53.31 -15.86
N GLU A 356 -33.29 52.78 -16.86
CA GLU A 356 -33.26 51.40 -17.32
C GLU A 356 -31.87 50.93 -17.73
N LYS A 357 -31.00 51.78 -18.29
CA LYS A 357 -29.63 51.40 -18.65
C LYS A 357 -28.77 51.20 -17.39
N ASP A 358 -28.96 51.97 -16.33
CA ASP A 358 -28.31 51.82 -15.03
C ASP A 358 -28.91 50.65 -14.24
N ILE A 359 -30.23 50.43 -14.31
CA ILE A 359 -30.86 49.21 -13.79
C ILE A 359 -30.33 47.98 -14.53
N LYS A 360 -30.23 48.03 -15.86
CA LYS A 360 -29.70 46.94 -16.70
C LYS A 360 -28.19 46.76 -16.50
N ASN A 361 -27.42 47.83 -16.37
CA ASN A 361 -25.99 47.78 -16.07
C ASN A 361 -25.74 47.22 -14.65
N LYS A 362 -26.53 47.62 -13.65
CA LYS A 362 -26.45 47.10 -12.28
C LYS A 362 -26.93 45.64 -12.20
N LYS A 363 -27.99 45.26 -12.91
CA LYS A 363 -28.42 43.86 -13.06
C LYS A 363 -27.37 43.01 -13.80
N ASN A 364 -26.74 43.54 -14.85
CA ASN A 364 -25.64 42.88 -15.55
C ASN A 364 -24.39 42.74 -14.66
N LYS A 365 -24.04 43.75 -13.87
CA LYS A 365 -22.97 43.67 -12.87
C LYS A 365 -23.27 42.64 -11.77
N ILE A 366 -24.53 42.54 -11.33
CA ILE A 366 -24.96 41.47 -10.42
C ILE A 366 -24.78 40.11 -11.08
N LEU A 367 -25.13 39.97 -12.36
CA LEU A 367 -24.96 38.73 -13.13
C LEU A 367 -23.48 38.37 -13.35
N GLU A 368 -22.61 39.37 -13.56
CA GLU A 368 -21.15 39.21 -13.63
C GLU A 368 -20.59 38.78 -12.28
N PHE A 369 -21.03 39.40 -11.18
CA PHE A 369 -20.64 38.98 -9.84
C PHE A 369 -21.13 37.57 -9.49
N GLU A 370 -22.31 37.16 -9.95
CA GLU A 370 -22.79 35.78 -9.79
C GLU A 370 -21.92 34.79 -10.56
N LYS A 371 -21.52 35.10 -11.80
CA LYS A 371 -20.58 34.29 -12.57
C LYS A 371 -19.19 34.21 -11.93
N ASP A 372 -18.68 35.32 -11.42
CA ASP A 372 -17.37 35.34 -10.76
C ASP A 372 -17.40 34.65 -9.39
N PHE A 373 -18.53 34.71 -8.68
CA PHE A 373 -18.78 33.95 -7.47
C PHE A 373 -18.84 32.44 -7.74
N GLU A 374 -19.51 32.02 -8.81
CA GLU A 374 -19.51 30.60 -9.26
C GLU A 374 -18.09 30.11 -9.59
N LYS A 375 -17.30 30.87 -10.35
CA LYS A 375 -15.90 30.53 -10.63
C LYS A 375 -15.04 30.46 -9.37
N LEU A 376 -15.22 31.38 -8.42
CA LEU A 376 -14.49 31.36 -7.16
C LEU A 376 -14.90 30.19 -6.26
N LEU A 377 -16.17 29.75 -6.32
CA LEU A 377 -16.63 28.54 -5.66
C LEU A 377 -15.99 27.28 -6.26
N GLU A 378 -15.84 27.22 -7.59
CA GLU A 378 -15.10 26.14 -8.26
C GLU A 378 -13.63 26.11 -7.82
N ILE A 379 -12.92 27.24 -7.91
CA ILE A 379 -11.52 27.38 -7.45
C ILE A 379 -11.38 26.99 -5.97
N LYS A 380 -12.35 27.38 -5.12
CA LYS A 380 -12.36 27.00 -3.71
C LYS A 380 -12.50 25.50 -3.52
N ASN A 381 -13.42 24.86 -4.25
CA ASN A 381 -13.64 23.42 -4.15
C ASN A 381 -12.40 22.64 -4.64
N GLU A 382 -11.78 23.08 -5.74
CA GLU A 382 -10.53 22.52 -6.24
C GLU A 382 -9.38 22.65 -5.24
N ALA A 383 -9.19 23.84 -4.66
CA ALA A 383 -8.17 24.07 -3.65
C ALA A 383 -8.38 23.22 -2.38
N LEU A 384 -9.63 22.98 -1.99
CA LEU A 384 -9.99 22.16 -0.82
C LEU A 384 -9.75 20.66 -1.08
N GLU A 385 -9.92 20.20 -2.33
CA GLU A 385 -9.52 18.87 -2.76
C GLU A 385 -8.00 18.70 -2.81
N GLU A 386 -7.27 19.71 -3.31
CA GLU A 386 -5.80 19.73 -3.29
C GLU A 386 -5.26 19.72 -1.85
N GLU A 387 -5.89 20.43 -0.91
CA GLU A 387 -5.49 20.41 0.50
C GLU A 387 -5.58 19.00 1.09
N LYS A 388 -6.67 18.28 0.81
CA LYS A 388 -6.85 16.88 1.25
C LYS A 388 -5.75 15.98 0.69
N LYS A 389 -5.45 16.09 -0.61
CA LYS A 389 -4.39 15.31 -1.27
C LYS A 389 -3.02 15.60 -0.67
N CYS A 390 -2.68 16.88 -0.47
CA CYS A 390 -1.42 17.30 0.15
C CYS A 390 -1.33 16.82 1.61
N PHE A 391 -2.42 16.87 2.37
CA PHE A 391 -2.44 16.40 3.76
C PHE A 391 -2.22 14.88 3.86
N GLU A 392 -2.81 14.09 2.96
CA GLU A 392 -2.56 12.66 2.88
C GLU A 392 -1.10 12.35 2.50
N ALA A 393 -0.53 13.09 1.55
CA ALA A 393 0.87 12.97 1.16
C ALA A 393 1.82 13.25 2.34
N VAL A 394 1.59 14.33 3.09
CA VAL A 394 2.37 14.66 4.30
C VAL A 394 2.28 13.55 5.34
N ASN A 395 1.10 12.97 5.57
CA ASN A 395 0.94 11.87 6.52
C ASN A 395 1.68 10.59 6.10
N LEU A 396 1.73 10.29 4.80
CA LEU A 396 2.49 9.17 4.27
C LEU A 396 4.01 9.40 4.41
N GLU A 397 4.48 10.62 4.12
CA GLU A 397 5.87 11.01 4.33
C GLU A 397 6.27 10.93 5.82
N MET A 398 5.43 11.42 6.73
CA MET A 398 5.67 11.32 8.18
C MET A 398 5.77 9.86 8.66
N LYS A 399 4.92 8.97 8.14
CA LYS A 399 5.01 7.54 8.44
C LYS A 399 6.33 6.94 7.95
N SER A 400 6.74 7.26 6.72
CA SER A 400 8.02 6.82 6.15
C SER A 400 9.22 7.33 6.95
N ILE A 401 9.20 8.61 7.35
CA ILE A 401 10.23 9.23 8.19
C ILE A 401 10.32 8.53 9.55
N ASN A 402 9.17 8.25 10.19
CA ASN A 402 9.14 7.54 11.48
C ASN A 402 9.68 6.11 11.37
N GLU A 403 9.34 5.38 10.30
CA GLU A 403 9.88 4.05 10.03
C GLU A 403 11.40 4.08 9.82
N GLN A 404 11.90 5.03 9.03
CA GLN A 404 13.33 5.24 8.83
C GLN A 404 14.06 5.60 10.14
N ASN A 405 13.49 6.50 10.94
CA ASN A 405 14.05 6.89 12.24
C ASN A 405 14.11 5.70 13.21
N ASN A 406 13.06 4.88 13.25
CA ASN A 406 13.04 3.65 14.04
C ASN A 406 14.12 2.68 13.57
N LYS A 407 14.32 2.53 12.25
CA LYS A 407 15.38 1.68 11.69
C LYS A 407 16.78 2.22 12.02
N ILE A 408 16.99 3.54 11.92
CA ILE A 408 18.24 4.20 12.32
C ILE A 408 18.53 3.97 13.80
N PHE A 409 17.52 4.09 14.67
CA PHE A 409 17.66 3.81 16.09
C PHE A 409 18.05 2.34 16.36
N GLN A 410 17.41 1.39 15.67
CA GLN A 410 17.75 -0.03 15.78
C GLN A 410 19.18 -0.32 15.30
N LEU A 411 19.61 0.24 14.17
CA LEU A 411 20.96 0.08 13.65
C LEU A 411 22.01 0.68 14.60
N LYS A 412 21.75 1.87 15.16
CA LYS A 412 22.64 2.47 16.18
C LYS A 412 22.80 1.57 17.40
N ASN A 413 21.69 1.00 17.89
CA ASN A 413 21.74 0.08 19.03
C ASN A 413 22.51 -1.22 18.70
N GLN A 414 22.37 -1.73 17.48
CA GLN A 414 23.13 -2.89 17.02
C GLN A 414 24.63 -2.59 16.89
N ILE A 415 24.99 -1.45 16.29
CA ILE A 415 26.38 -1.00 16.19
C ILE A 415 26.98 -0.85 17.59
N SER A 416 26.30 -0.18 18.51
CA SER A 416 26.76 -0.02 19.89
C SER A 416 26.96 -1.36 20.59
N TYR A 417 26.07 -2.33 20.38
CA TYR A 417 26.22 -3.68 20.91
C TYR A 417 27.46 -4.38 20.34
N PHE A 418 27.65 -4.39 19.02
CA PHE A 418 28.81 -5.05 18.40
C PHE A 418 30.14 -4.36 18.73
N GLU A 419 30.16 -3.02 18.86
CA GLU A 419 31.35 -2.28 19.32
C GLU A 419 31.74 -2.65 20.75
N LYS A 420 30.77 -2.94 21.64
CA LYS A 420 31.04 -3.48 22.98
C LYS A 420 31.59 -4.90 22.92
N VAL A 421 31.03 -5.77 22.06
CA VAL A 421 31.47 -7.16 21.88
C VAL A 421 32.88 -7.22 21.28
N GLU A 422 33.21 -6.34 20.35
CA GLU A 422 34.55 -6.22 19.76
C GLU A 422 35.60 -5.85 20.80
N LYS A 423 35.29 -4.91 21.70
CA LYS A 423 36.16 -4.55 22.83
C LYS A 423 36.29 -5.66 23.87
N ASN A 424 35.20 -6.37 24.15
CA ASN A 424 35.20 -7.46 25.12
C ASN A 424 34.22 -8.57 24.71
N LEU A 425 34.75 -9.67 24.17
CA LEU A 425 33.98 -10.85 23.73
C LEU A 425 33.08 -11.43 24.82
N ILE A 426 33.45 -11.26 26.09
CA ILE A 426 32.68 -11.76 27.25
C ILE A 426 31.30 -11.07 27.34
N SER A 427 31.18 -9.83 26.85
CA SER A 427 29.91 -9.08 26.84
C SER A 427 28.86 -9.65 25.87
N PHE A 428 29.24 -10.57 24.98
CA PHE A 428 28.30 -11.28 24.12
C PHE A 428 27.26 -12.07 24.92
N PHE A 429 27.69 -12.69 26.04
CA PHE A 429 26.84 -13.55 26.88
C PHE A 429 25.85 -12.76 27.73
N ASN A 430 26.31 -11.66 28.32
CA ASN A 430 25.51 -10.73 29.10
C ASN A 430 26.30 -9.41 29.28
N GLU A 431 25.62 -8.26 29.34
CA GLU A 431 26.27 -6.96 29.58
C GLU A 431 27.05 -6.93 30.90
N ASN A 432 26.55 -7.61 31.94
CA ASN A 432 27.21 -7.70 33.26
C ASN A 432 28.20 -8.86 33.38
N MET A 433 28.43 -9.64 32.31
CA MET A 433 29.31 -10.81 32.36
C MET A 433 30.77 -10.50 32.78
N PRO A 434 31.38 -9.36 32.41
CA PRO A 434 32.70 -9.00 32.92
C PRO A 434 32.74 -8.88 34.44
N ASN A 435 31.68 -8.33 35.05
CA ASN A 435 31.57 -8.20 36.51
C ASN A 435 31.38 -9.58 37.17
N ILE A 436 30.55 -10.44 36.57
CA ILE A 436 30.37 -11.83 36.99
C ILE A 436 31.70 -12.57 36.97
N MET A 437 32.48 -12.46 35.90
CA MET A 437 33.79 -13.11 35.78
C MET A 437 34.81 -12.59 36.80
N ASN A 438 34.76 -11.30 37.16
CA ASN A 438 35.61 -10.75 38.21
C ASN A 438 35.23 -11.28 39.60
N GLU A 439 33.94 -11.42 39.90
CA GLU A 439 33.47 -11.99 41.18
C GLU A 439 33.73 -13.51 41.27
N ILE A 440 33.67 -14.23 40.14
CA ILE A 440 34.07 -15.64 40.07
C ILE A 440 35.57 -15.79 40.36
N LYS A 441 36.41 -14.89 39.84
CA LYS A 441 37.87 -14.92 40.08
C LYS A 441 38.24 -14.62 41.54
N SER A 442 37.44 -13.82 42.26
CA SER A 442 37.69 -13.52 43.67
C SER A 442 37.15 -14.60 44.62
N LEU A 443 36.45 -15.60 44.11
CA LEU A 443 35.82 -16.65 44.92
C LEU A 443 36.83 -17.75 45.28
N LYS A 444 36.91 -18.09 46.58
CA LYS A 444 37.68 -19.26 47.05
C LYS A 444 36.88 -20.53 46.76
N THR A 445 37.10 -21.10 45.58
CA THR A 445 36.44 -22.33 45.11
C THR A 445 37.21 -23.57 45.56
N LYS A 446 36.50 -24.68 45.77
CA LYS A 446 37.11 -25.97 46.14
C LYS A 446 37.73 -26.67 44.92
N ASP A 447 37.07 -26.57 43.77
CA ASP A 447 37.55 -27.04 42.47
C ASP A 447 37.50 -25.90 41.43
N ARG A 448 38.22 -26.04 40.31
CA ARG A 448 38.24 -25.02 39.25
C ARG A 448 36.87 -24.87 38.58
N ILE A 449 36.46 -23.63 38.29
CA ILE A 449 35.26 -23.32 37.48
C ILE A 449 35.70 -23.04 36.04
N ILE A 450 35.10 -23.72 35.06
CA ILE A 450 35.41 -23.54 33.64
C ILE A 450 34.19 -22.90 32.97
N GLY A 451 34.30 -21.65 32.55
CA GLY A 451 33.27 -21.03 31.74
C GLY A 451 33.46 -19.53 31.53
N PRO A 452 32.62 -18.89 30.71
CA PRO A 452 31.63 -19.54 29.83
C PRO A 452 32.32 -20.40 28.75
N ILE A 453 31.71 -21.53 28.40
CA ILE A 453 32.30 -22.57 27.51
C ILE A 453 32.83 -21.98 26.19
N GLY A 454 32.16 -20.96 25.63
CA GLY A 454 32.58 -20.33 24.39
C GLY A 454 34.02 -19.85 24.34
N LEU A 455 34.58 -19.39 25.48
CA LEU A 455 35.97 -18.91 25.55
C LEU A 455 37.02 -20.00 25.29
N TYR A 456 36.62 -21.26 25.42
CA TYR A 456 37.47 -22.43 25.22
C TYR A 456 37.33 -23.04 23.81
N ILE A 457 36.50 -22.45 22.95
CA ILE A 457 36.19 -22.92 21.61
C ILE A 457 36.67 -21.88 20.58
N GLN A 458 37.41 -22.34 19.58
CA GLN A 458 37.80 -21.54 18.42
C GLN A 458 37.34 -22.23 17.14
N LEU A 459 36.90 -21.45 16.16
CA LEU A 459 36.47 -21.97 14.87
C LEU A 459 37.66 -21.99 13.89
N LYS A 460 37.95 -23.17 13.30
CA LYS A 460 39.05 -23.33 12.33
C LYS A 460 38.72 -22.71 10.97
N GLU A 461 37.47 -22.83 10.53
CA GLU A 461 37.00 -22.31 9.24
C GLU A 461 35.88 -21.31 9.43
N HIS A 462 36.18 -20.04 9.17
CA HIS A 462 35.24 -18.94 9.38
C HIS A 462 33.95 -19.08 8.55
N LYS A 463 33.96 -19.76 7.39
CA LYS A 463 32.75 -19.96 6.56
C LYS A 463 31.60 -20.66 7.30
N TRP A 464 31.88 -21.41 8.36
CA TRP A 464 30.89 -22.13 9.17
C TRP A 464 30.43 -21.36 10.42
N TYR A 465 30.79 -20.08 10.57
CA TYR A 465 30.51 -19.30 11.78
C TYR A 465 29.02 -19.31 12.17
N LYS A 466 28.14 -19.18 11.18
CA LYS A 466 26.69 -19.10 11.34
C LYS A 466 26.08 -20.44 11.81
N PRO A 467 26.24 -21.57 11.09
CA PRO A 467 25.68 -22.85 11.53
C PRO A 467 26.26 -23.31 12.87
N VAL A 468 27.57 -23.15 13.09
CA VAL A 468 28.20 -23.55 14.36
C VAL A 468 27.69 -22.71 15.53
N SER A 469 27.48 -21.39 15.34
CA SER A 469 26.87 -20.54 16.38
C SER A 469 25.43 -20.94 16.70
N ILE A 470 24.66 -21.41 15.71
CA ILE A 470 23.28 -21.88 15.92
C ILE A 470 23.27 -23.19 16.70
N ILE A 471 24.15 -24.12 16.35
CA ILE A 471 24.24 -25.45 16.98
C ILE A 471 24.62 -25.32 18.45
N LEU A 472 25.60 -24.48 18.75
CA LEU A 472 26.18 -24.37 20.09
C LEU A 472 25.51 -23.32 20.99
N LYS A 473 24.51 -22.59 20.47
CA LYS A 473 23.91 -21.39 21.08
C LYS A 473 23.67 -21.51 22.59
N ASP A 474 23.04 -22.59 23.03
CA ASP A 474 22.62 -22.74 24.42
C ASP A 474 23.80 -23.16 25.34
N ILE A 475 24.81 -23.83 24.78
CA ILE A 475 25.95 -24.39 25.53
C ILE A 475 27.11 -23.41 25.67
N ILE A 476 27.33 -22.53 24.68
CA ILE A 476 28.46 -21.57 24.70
C ILE A 476 28.41 -20.69 25.96
N SER A 477 27.20 -20.39 26.46
CA SER A 477 26.99 -19.58 27.67
C SER A 477 27.13 -20.34 29.01
N SER A 478 27.24 -21.68 28.96
CA SER A 478 27.26 -22.51 30.16
C SER A 478 28.58 -22.46 30.90
N PHE A 479 28.53 -22.77 32.20
CA PHE A 479 29.69 -22.95 33.07
C PHE A 479 29.77 -24.39 33.55
N ILE A 480 30.98 -24.93 33.70
CA ILE A 480 31.24 -26.28 34.17
C ILE A 480 31.85 -26.21 35.57
N VAL A 481 31.27 -26.97 36.49
CA VAL A 481 31.66 -27.03 37.90
C VAL A 481 31.71 -28.49 38.35
N PHE A 482 32.68 -28.85 39.19
CA PHE A 482 32.95 -30.25 39.56
C PHE A 482 32.35 -30.71 40.89
N ASN A 483 31.69 -29.80 41.63
CA ASN A 483 31.06 -30.10 42.91
C ASN A 483 29.77 -29.28 43.10
N SER A 484 28.97 -29.68 44.08
CA SER A 484 27.68 -29.03 44.39
C SER A 484 27.84 -27.68 45.11
N GLU A 485 28.90 -27.49 45.91
CA GLU A 485 29.11 -26.26 46.69
C GLU A 485 29.52 -25.07 45.80
N ASP A 486 30.42 -25.27 44.86
CA ASP A 486 30.82 -24.26 43.88
C ASP A 486 29.64 -23.98 42.92
N ARG A 487 28.77 -24.97 42.66
CA ARG A 487 27.52 -24.78 41.89
C ARG A 487 26.56 -23.83 42.61
N GLU A 488 26.38 -24.01 43.92
CA GLU A 488 25.56 -23.10 44.73
C GLU A 488 26.15 -21.69 44.80
N SER A 489 27.47 -21.59 44.99
CA SER A 489 28.19 -20.31 45.01
C SER A 489 28.02 -19.55 43.69
N LEU A 490 28.19 -20.25 42.55
CA LEU A 490 28.00 -19.67 41.23
C LEU A 490 26.54 -19.29 40.96
N ASN A 491 25.58 -20.11 41.41
CA ASN A 491 24.15 -19.78 41.33
C ASN A 491 23.79 -18.53 42.14
N ASN A 492 24.44 -18.29 43.28
CA ASN A 492 24.20 -17.08 44.07
C ASN A 492 24.71 -15.83 43.35
N ILE A 493 25.86 -15.90 42.69
CA ILE A 493 26.37 -14.83 41.82
C ILE A 493 25.40 -14.60 40.65
N PHE A 494 24.92 -15.67 40.02
CA PHE A 494 23.97 -15.57 38.90
C PHE A 494 22.67 -14.88 39.33
N LYS A 495 22.13 -15.22 40.51
CA LYS A 495 20.97 -14.53 41.10
C LYS A 495 21.25 -13.05 41.37
N LYS A 496 22.43 -12.71 41.91
CA LYS A 496 22.83 -11.32 42.20
C LYS A 496 22.83 -10.43 40.96
N TYR A 497 23.25 -10.96 39.80
CA TYR A 497 23.31 -10.22 38.53
C TYR A 497 22.15 -10.49 37.58
N ASN A 498 21.07 -11.15 38.03
CA ASN A 498 19.94 -11.58 37.19
C ASN A 498 20.36 -12.34 35.92
N TYR A 499 21.39 -13.19 36.04
CA TYR A 499 21.87 -14.03 34.95
C TYR A 499 21.27 -15.44 35.05
N SER A 500 20.75 -15.96 33.94
CA SER A 500 20.09 -17.28 33.85
C SER A 500 20.90 -18.31 33.06
N GLY A 501 22.24 -18.25 33.16
CA GLY A 501 23.12 -19.23 32.50
C GLY A 501 23.02 -20.62 33.11
N SER A 502 23.28 -21.64 32.29
CA SER A 502 23.28 -23.04 32.73
C SER A 502 24.62 -23.42 33.38
N ILE A 503 24.54 -24.20 34.47
CA ILE A 503 25.71 -24.75 35.17
C ILE A 503 25.70 -26.26 34.98
N LEU A 504 26.73 -26.80 34.33
CA LEU A 504 26.93 -28.21 34.02
C LEU A 504 27.79 -28.87 35.10
N LEU A 505 27.41 -30.06 35.53
CA LEU A 505 28.23 -30.93 36.38
C LEU A 505 28.62 -32.19 35.61
N PRO A 506 29.90 -32.38 35.29
CA PRO A 506 30.35 -33.59 34.61
C PRO A 506 30.32 -34.78 35.56
N SER A 507 29.90 -35.95 35.06
CA SER A 507 29.81 -37.20 35.84
C SER A 507 31.17 -37.77 36.26
N LEU A 508 32.24 -37.40 35.55
CA LEU A 508 33.61 -37.83 35.83
C LEU A 508 34.48 -36.58 35.98
N LYS A 509 35.27 -36.52 37.07
CA LYS A 509 36.27 -35.45 37.28
C LYS A 509 37.53 -35.62 36.40
N ASN A 510 37.73 -36.79 35.81
CA ASN A 510 38.93 -37.12 35.04
C ASN A 510 38.90 -36.52 33.62
N ASN A 511 40.02 -35.93 33.20
CA ASN A 511 40.22 -35.33 31.87
C ASN A 511 40.34 -36.34 30.71
N LYS A 512 39.93 -37.60 30.89
CA LYS A 512 40.00 -38.61 29.82
C LYS A 512 38.98 -38.29 28.73
N GLU A 513 39.42 -38.31 27.48
CA GLU A 513 38.56 -38.10 26.32
C GLU A 513 37.55 -39.24 26.18
N ILE A 514 36.28 -38.89 25.91
CA ILE A 514 35.22 -39.87 25.66
C ILE A 514 35.52 -40.58 24.34
N LYS A 515 35.31 -41.90 24.28
CA LYS A 515 35.40 -42.63 23.01
C LYS A 515 34.19 -42.30 22.15
N PHE A 516 34.41 -41.75 20.97
CA PHE A 516 33.39 -41.50 19.94
C PHE A 516 33.83 -42.07 18.59
N GLU A 517 32.88 -42.34 17.70
CA GLU A 517 33.15 -42.84 16.35
C GLU A 517 33.22 -41.66 15.37
N GLU A 518 34.41 -41.43 14.79
CA GLU A 518 34.60 -40.36 13.80
C GLU A 518 33.99 -40.71 12.44
N ASN A 519 33.25 -39.77 11.86
CA ASN A 519 32.75 -39.89 10.49
C ASN A 519 33.86 -39.55 9.49
N LYS A 520 34.44 -40.57 8.85
CA LYS A 520 35.52 -40.39 7.86
C LYS A 520 35.05 -39.84 6.51
N LYS A 521 33.74 -39.92 6.22
CA LYS A 521 33.17 -39.58 4.90
C LYS A 521 32.71 -38.14 4.80
N PHE A 522 32.19 -37.58 5.90
CA PHE A 522 31.61 -36.25 5.92
C PHE A 522 32.27 -35.37 6.98
N LYS A 523 32.38 -34.08 6.67
CA LYS A 523 32.92 -33.10 7.61
C LYS A 523 31.90 -32.83 8.72
N THR A 524 32.30 -33.07 9.96
CA THR A 524 31.44 -32.84 11.13
C THR A 524 31.77 -31.50 11.80
N VAL A 525 30.88 -31.02 12.66
CA VAL A 525 31.12 -29.81 13.48
C VAL A 525 32.38 -29.97 14.32
N LEU A 526 32.63 -31.15 14.88
CA LEU A 526 33.84 -31.45 15.63
C LEU A 526 35.12 -31.18 14.83
N ASN A 527 35.16 -31.54 13.54
CA ASN A 527 36.36 -31.31 12.71
C ASN A 527 36.69 -29.81 12.54
N VAL A 528 35.69 -28.93 12.59
CA VAL A 528 35.82 -27.49 12.34
C VAL A 528 36.08 -26.69 13.61
N LEU A 529 36.00 -27.33 14.77
CA LEU A 529 36.27 -26.71 16.06
C LEU A 529 37.70 -27.01 16.53
N ASN A 530 38.29 -26.06 17.22
CA ASN A 530 39.49 -26.22 18.04
C ASN A 530 39.08 -25.98 19.50
N ILE A 531 39.16 -27.02 20.33
CA ILE A 531 38.68 -26.99 21.72
C ILE A 531 39.88 -27.16 22.64
N LYS A 532 40.12 -26.18 23.53
CA LYS A 532 41.34 -26.13 24.35
C LYS A 532 41.35 -27.13 25.51
N GLU A 533 40.18 -27.47 26.06
CA GLU A 533 40.06 -28.37 27.22
C GLU A 533 39.26 -29.63 26.89
N THR A 534 39.76 -30.80 27.28
CA THR A 534 39.09 -32.09 27.05
C THR A 534 37.76 -32.21 27.79
N VAL A 535 37.62 -31.57 28.95
CA VAL A 535 36.33 -31.52 29.68
C VAL A 535 35.27 -30.79 28.86
N VAL A 536 35.65 -29.67 28.22
CA VAL A 536 34.74 -28.90 27.36
C VAL A 536 34.37 -29.71 26.12
N LEU A 537 35.34 -30.39 25.49
CA LEU A 537 35.11 -31.30 24.38
C LEU A 537 34.08 -32.39 24.74
N ASN A 538 34.30 -33.05 25.87
CA ASN A 538 33.41 -34.09 26.38
C ASN A 538 31.98 -33.56 26.59
N GLN A 539 31.81 -32.35 27.15
CA GLN A 539 30.47 -31.77 27.33
C GLN A 539 29.79 -31.43 26.00
N LEU A 540 30.54 -30.93 25.01
CA LEU A 540 29.98 -30.61 23.68
C LEU A 540 29.54 -31.88 22.94
N ILE A 541 30.29 -32.97 23.06
CA ILE A 541 29.90 -34.28 22.53
C ILE A 541 28.61 -34.76 23.22
N ILE A 542 28.56 -34.76 24.56
CA ILE A 542 27.41 -35.26 25.33
C ILE A 542 26.11 -34.48 25.05
N PHE A 543 26.19 -33.14 24.98
CA PHE A 543 24.99 -32.31 24.93
C PHE A 543 24.61 -31.81 23.53
N SER A 544 25.57 -31.74 22.60
CA SER A 544 25.33 -31.26 21.23
C SER A 544 25.57 -32.30 20.13
N ASN A 545 26.11 -33.48 20.45
CA ASN A 545 26.45 -34.53 19.48
C ASN A 545 27.22 -33.98 18.28
N ILE A 546 28.21 -33.11 18.52
CA ILE A 546 28.95 -32.38 17.48
C ILE A 546 29.70 -33.29 16.50
N GLU A 547 29.96 -34.53 16.90
CA GLU A 547 30.56 -35.60 16.12
C GLU A 547 29.58 -36.26 15.12
N GLN A 548 28.27 -36.10 15.32
CA GLN A 548 27.22 -36.65 14.45
C GLN A 548 26.55 -35.58 13.58
N ILE A 549 26.91 -34.31 13.73
CA ILE A 549 26.36 -33.21 12.94
C ILE A 549 27.30 -32.88 11.79
N ILE A 550 26.82 -33.05 10.56
CA ILE A 550 27.62 -32.81 9.34
C ILE A 550 27.36 -31.41 8.74
N LEU A 551 28.38 -30.86 8.08
CA LEU A 551 28.34 -29.54 7.44
C LEU A 551 28.47 -29.69 5.93
N ILE A 552 27.45 -29.22 5.19
CA ILE A 552 27.35 -29.37 3.73
C ILE A 552 27.02 -28.03 3.09
N GLU A 553 27.72 -27.66 2.02
CA GLU A 553 27.57 -26.32 1.43
C GLU A 553 26.23 -26.19 0.68
N SER A 554 25.91 -27.18 -0.15
CA SER A 554 24.70 -27.19 -0.96
C SER A 554 23.53 -27.84 -0.25
N ARG A 555 22.40 -27.14 -0.20
CA ARG A 555 21.15 -27.67 0.35
C ARG A 555 20.70 -28.95 -0.38
N LYS A 556 20.84 -29.02 -1.70
CA LYS A 556 20.44 -30.20 -2.49
C LYS A 556 21.27 -31.44 -2.12
N GLU A 557 22.56 -31.23 -1.92
CA GLU A 557 23.48 -32.28 -1.50
C GLU A 557 23.13 -32.75 -0.09
N ALA A 558 22.88 -31.83 0.85
CA ALA A 558 22.46 -32.16 2.21
C ALA A 558 21.18 -33.01 2.25
N TYR A 559 20.20 -32.70 1.40
CA TYR A 559 19.00 -33.53 1.22
C TYR A 559 19.32 -34.94 0.73
N SER A 560 20.17 -35.07 -0.29
CA SER A 560 20.54 -36.38 -0.85
C SER A 560 21.29 -37.25 0.17
N VAL A 561 22.21 -36.64 0.92
CA VAL A 561 23.02 -37.32 1.95
C VAL A 561 22.13 -37.78 3.09
N ILE A 562 21.29 -36.92 3.67
CA ILE A 562 20.42 -37.29 4.79
C ILE A 562 19.38 -38.34 4.38
N LYS A 563 18.85 -38.29 3.15
CA LYS A 563 17.92 -39.30 2.62
C LYS A 563 18.57 -40.69 2.49
N SER A 564 19.87 -40.76 2.24
CA SER A 564 20.60 -42.03 2.15
C SER A 564 20.81 -42.73 3.50
N MET A 565 20.42 -42.08 4.61
CA MET A 565 20.59 -42.57 5.99
C MET A 565 22.01 -43.10 6.29
N PRO A 566 23.05 -42.26 6.15
CA PRO A 566 24.43 -42.67 6.42
C PRO A 566 24.63 -42.98 7.92
N LEU A 567 25.48 -43.96 8.20
CA LEU A 567 25.89 -44.30 9.57
C LEU A 567 26.54 -43.09 10.26
N ASN A 568 26.27 -42.92 11.55
CA ASN A 568 26.84 -41.87 12.42
C ASN A 568 26.59 -40.44 11.94
N VAL A 569 25.38 -40.17 11.43
CA VAL A 569 24.91 -38.82 11.08
C VAL A 569 23.52 -38.59 11.68
N ASP A 570 23.39 -37.59 12.55
CA ASP A 570 22.10 -37.17 13.12
C ASP A 570 21.41 -36.10 12.26
N SER A 571 22.16 -35.08 11.83
CA SER A 571 21.63 -33.99 11.02
C SER A 571 22.69 -33.28 10.20
N ALA A 572 22.28 -32.62 9.12
CA ALA A 572 23.12 -31.81 8.26
C ALA A 572 22.79 -30.31 8.41
N TYR A 573 23.80 -29.46 8.42
CA TYR A 573 23.66 -28.01 8.41
C TYR A 573 24.28 -27.39 7.16
N THR A 574 23.59 -26.42 6.57
CA THR A 574 24.12 -25.62 5.46
C THR A 574 24.88 -24.38 5.94
N ILE A 575 25.61 -23.72 5.03
CA ILE A 575 26.29 -22.43 5.31
C ILE A 575 25.30 -21.38 5.84
N GLU A 576 24.06 -21.41 5.36
CA GLU A 576 23.00 -20.50 5.79
C GLU A 576 22.40 -20.85 7.16
N GLY A 577 22.79 -21.98 7.75
CA GLY A 577 22.28 -22.46 9.03
C GLY A 577 21.00 -23.29 8.93
N ASP A 578 20.57 -23.69 7.73
CA ASP A 578 19.42 -24.59 7.55
C ASP A 578 19.77 -25.97 8.10
N ARG A 579 18.91 -26.51 8.98
CA ARG A 579 19.05 -27.85 9.53
C ARG A 579 18.17 -28.84 8.75
N ILE A 580 18.79 -29.89 8.22
CA ILE A 580 18.12 -31.00 7.56
C ILE A 580 18.30 -32.25 8.41
N LYS A 581 17.19 -32.87 8.81
CA LYS A 581 17.19 -34.06 9.68
C LYS A 581 16.09 -35.05 9.26
N MET A 582 16.35 -36.34 9.48
CA MET A 582 15.31 -37.35 9.35
C MET A 582 14.44 -37.41 10.60
N PHE A 583 13.12 -37.29 10.41
CA PHE A 583 12.14 -37.44 11.47
C PHE A 583 11.05 -38.42 11.03
N ARG A 584 10.96 -39.59 11.67
CA ARG A 584 9.97 -40.64 11.37
C ARG A 584 9.87 -40.98 9.87
N ASN A 585 11.03 -41.20 9.23
CA ASN A 585 11.18 -41.47 7.80
C ASN A 585 10.73 -40.34 6.85
N SER A 586 10.51 -39.12 7.36
CA SER A 586 10.21 -37.92 6.57
C SER A 586 11.28 -36.84 6.78
N LEU A 587 11.64 -36.16 5.70
CA LEU A 587 12.66 -35.11 5.71
C LEU A 587 12.09 -33.87 6.40
N SER A 588 12.68 -33.54 7.55
CA SER A 588 12.42 -32.30 8.26
C SER A 588 13.47 -31.27 7.87
N ASP A 589 13.01 -30.09 7.48
CA ASP A 589 13.84 -28.93 7.17
C ASP A 589 13.45 -27.80 8.10
N TYR A 590 14.42 -27.34 8.87
CA TYR A 590 14.27 -26.25 9.82
C TYR A 590 15.17 -25.09 9.41
N ARG A 591 14.55 -23.96 9.12
CA ARG A 591 15.26 -22.70 8.94
C ARG A 591 15.28 -21.94 10.28
N PRO A 592 16.45 -21.60 10.82
CA PRO A 592 16.53 -20.81 12.03
C PRO A 592 15.85 -19.44 11.80
N ARG A 593 15.02 -19.00 12.76
CA ARG A 593 14.49 -17.63 12.77
C ARG A 593 15.67 -16.67 12.76
N ASN A 594 15.60 -15.59 11.97
CA ASN A 594 16.65 -14.57 11.83
C ASN A 594 17.15 -14.06 13.20
N SER A 595 18.17 -14.70 13.75
CA SER A 595 18.92 -14.21 14.90
C SER A 595 20.06 -13.38 14.34
N ASN A 596 20.06 -12.07 14.58
CA ASN A 596 21.11 -11.18 14.09
C ASN A 596 22.39 -11.22 14.95
N LYS A 597 22.56 -12.24 15.81
CA LYS A 597 23.67 -12.35 16.76
C LYS A 597 24.24 -13.75 16.70
N PHE A 598 25.46 -13.89 16.23
CA PHE A 598 26.19 -15.16 16.16
C PHE A 598 27.54 -15.01 16.87
N TYR A 599 27.93 -16.02 17.66
CA TYR A 599 29.11 -15.93 18.54
C TYR A 599 30.42 -15.88 17.75
N PHE A 600 30.53 -16.66 16.68
CA PHE A 600 31.73 -16.74 15.85
C PHE A 600 31.74 -15.75 14.67
N GLU A 601 30.77 -14.83 14.61
CA GLU A 601 30.71 -13.82 13.54
C GLU A 601 31.78 -12.75 13.73
N ASN A 602 32.40 -12.32 12.63
CA ASN A 602 33.35 -11.23 12.67
C ASN A 602 32.63 -9.89 12.95
N SER A 603 32.69 -9.43 14.20
CA SER A 603 32.09 -8.18 14.65
C SER A 603 32.56 -6.97 13.84
N SER A 604 33.83 -6.90 13.44
CA SER A 604 34.39 -5.75 12.69
C SER A 604 33.71 -5.57 11.32
N PHE A 605 33.65 -6.65 10.53
CA PHE A 605 32.97 -6.67 9.23
C PHE A 605 31.47 -6.41 9.37
N LYS A 606 30.84 -6.89 10.46
CA LYS A 606 29.42 -6.62 10.73
C LYS A 606 29.18 -5.15 11.07
N ILE A 607 30.04 -4.55 11.89
CA ILE A 607 29.98 -3.13 12.24
C ILE A 607 30.15 -2.26 10.99
N GLU A 608 31.09 -2.60 10.11
CA GLU A 608 31.32 -1.88 8.85
C GLU A 608 30.07 -1.93 7.95
N ASN A 609 29.51 -3.12 7.72
CA ASN A 609 28.25 -3.27 6.97
C ASN A 609 27.08 -2.50 7.58
N LEU A 610 26.94 -2.52 8.92
CA LEU A 610 25.90 -1.77 9.63
C LEU A 610 26.13 -0.26 9.56
N LYS A 611 27.40 0.20 9.62
CA LYS A 611 27.78 1.61 9.46
C LYS A 611 27.52 2.08 8.04
N ASP A 612 27.77 1.25 7.03
CA ASP A 612 27.44 1.54 5.64
C ASP A 612 25.92 1.57 5.41
N GLU A 613 25.16 0.62 5.96
CA GLU A 613 23.69 0.66 5.91
C GLU A 613 23.14 1.93 6.58
N LEU A 614 23.70 2.31 7.73
CA LEU A 614 23.34 3.54 8.45
C LEU A 614 23.73 4.79 7.63
N LYS A 615 24.87 4.79 6.96
CA LYS A 615 25.32 5.88 6.08
C LYS A 615 24.41 6.01 4.87
N ASN A 616 24.00 4.90 4.26
CA ASN A 616 23.05 4.88 3.15
C ASN A 616 21.67 5.41 3.57
N LEU A 617 21.16 5.00 4.74
CA LEU A 617 19.89 5.48 5.28
C LEU A 617 19.93 6.96 5.71
N LYS A 618 21.09 7.48 6.14
CA LYS A 618 21.24 8.92 6.42
C LYS A 618 21.36 9.78 5.17
N LYS A 619 21.90 9.23 4.07
CA LYS A 619 22.02 9.93 2.78
C LYS A 619 20.68 10.09 2.07
N THR A 620 19.71 9.22 2.34
CA THR A 620 18.34 9.39 1.84
C THR A 620 17.62 10.46 2.66
N GLU A 621 17.94 11.73 2.41
CA GLU A 621 17.14 12.85 2.91
C GLU A 621 15.76 12.80 2.23
N ILE A 622 14.72 12.51 3.01
CA ILE A 622 13.34 12.73 2.56
C ILE A 622 13.12 14.25 2.59
N LYS A 623 13.04 14.86 1.41
CA LYS A 623 12.74 16.30 1.26
C LYS A 623 11.33 16.60 1.78
N LYS A 624 11.19 17.65 2.59
CA LYS A 624 9.92 18.18 3.12
C LYS A 624 9.11 18.97 2.07
N SER A 625 9.06 18.53 0.81
CA SER A 625 8.37 19.34 -0.22
C SER A 625 6.85 19.37 0.00
N ALA A 626 6.25 18.27 0.48
CA ALA A 626 4.82 18.22 0.74
C ALA A 626 4.36 19.18 1.86
N GLU A 627 5.20 19.48 2.85
CA GLU A 627 4.90 20.48 3.89
C GLU A 627 4.84 21.91 3.30
N GLU A 628 5.70 22.23 2.33
CA GLU A 628 5.71 23.52 1.66
C GLU A 628 4.50 23.70 0.75
N ASP A 629 4.13 22.64 0.01
CA ASP A 629 2.97 22.66 -0.87
C ASP A 629 1.66 22.77 -0.08
N LEU A 630 1.54 22.08 1.06
CA LEU A 630 0.42 22.26 1.99
C LEU A 630 0.28 23.72 2.47
N LYS A 631 1.40 24.41 2.75
CA LYS A 631 1.38 25.81 3.16
C LYS A 631 0.90 26.74 2.04
N LYS A 632 1.30 26.47 0.78
CA LYS A 632 0.86 27.25 -0.39
C LYS A 632 -0.65 27.10 -0.61
N VAL A 633 -1.17 25.88 -0.56
CA VAL A 633 -2.60 25.60 -0.75
C VAL A 633 -3.45 26.25 0.35
N LYS A 634 -3.02 26.16 1.62
CA LYS A 634 -3.72 26.84 2.73
C LYS A 634 -3.79 28.36 2.57
N LYS A 635 -2.73 28.97 2.04
CA LYS A 635 -2.72 30.41 1.74
C LYS A 635 -3.70 30.75 0.62
N LEU A 636 -3.73 29.96 -0.46
CA LEU A 636 -4.67 30.11 -1.57
C LEU A 636 -6.13 30.06 -1.08
N ILE A 637 -6.47 29.07 -0.23
CA ILE A 637 -7.80 28.94 0.36
C ILE A 637 -8.17 30.22 1.14
N MET A 638 -7.27 30.71 2.00
CA MET A 638 -7.53 31.91 2.79
C MET A 638 -7.75 33.16 1.92
N ASP A 639 -7.00 33.30 0.83
CA ASP A 639 -7.15 34.42 -0.11
C ASP A 639 -8.46 34.32 -0.93
N THR A 640 -8.90 33.12 -1.29
CA THR A 640 -10.19 32.91 -1.96
C THR A 640 -11.39 33.23 -1.07
N PHE A 641 -11.36 32.88 0.22
CA PHE A 641 -12.42 33.24 1.18
C PHE A 641 -12.62 34.75 1.29
N LYS A 642 -11.52 35.52 1.35
CA LYS A 642 -11.61 36.99 1.41
C LYS A 642 -12.28 37.57 0.16
N ARG A 643 -11.93 37.07 -1.03
CA ARG A 643 -12.52 37.53 -2.29
C ARG A 643 -14.02 37.24 -2.38
N ILE A 644 -14.45 36.08 -1.86
CA ILE A 644 -15.87 35.72 -1.81
C ILE A 644 -16.65 36.70 -0.91
N ASP A 645 -16.13 36.98 0.29
CA ASP A 645 -16.77 37.92 1.22
C ASP A 645 -16.88 39.35 0.65
N ASP A 646 -15.85 39.81 -0.07
CA ASP A 646 -15.84 41.13 -0.70
C ASP A 646 -16.88 41.23 -1.84
N LEU A 647 -17.02 40.18 -2.65
CA LEU A 647 -18.04 40.13 -3.71
C LEU A 647 -19.46 40.14 -3.16
N GLU A 648 -19.74 39.41 -2.09
CA GLU A 648 -21.07 39.40 -1.47
C GLU A 648 -21.48 40.77 -0.92
N LYS A 649 -20.53 41.49 -0.29
CA LYS A 649 -20.78 42.86 0.19
C LYS A 649 -21.12 43.81 -0.96
N ASN A 650 -20.37 43.73 -2.05
CA ASN A 650 -20.59 44.56 -3.24
C ASN A 650 -21.95 44.30 -3.90
N LYS A 651 -22.38 43.03 -3.97
CA LYS A 651 -23.71 42.64 -4.50
C LYS A 651 -24.86 43.26 -3.69
N ARG A 652 -24.77 43.25 -2.36
CA ARG A 652 -25.82 43.79 -1.47
C ARG A 652 -26.01 45.30 -1.65
N ASN A 653 -24.91 46.05 -1.82
CA ASN A 653 -24.96 47.50 -2.02
C ASN A 653 -25.68 47.89 -3.32
N ILE A 654 -25.46 47.15 -4.40
CA ILE A 654 -26.11 47.42 -5.71
C ILE A 654 -27.61 47.11 -5.67
N LEU A 655 -28.03 46.07 -4.93
CA LEU A 655 -29.44 45.70 -4.77
C LEU A 655 -30.27 46.76 -4.04
N SER A 656 -29.69 47.47 -3.06
CA SER A 656 -30.38 48.58 -2.38
C SER A 656 -30.60 49.79 -3.29
N GLU A 657 -29.65 50.07 -4.19
CA GLU A 657 -29.73 51.20 -5.12
C GLU A 657 -30.74 50.98 -6.26
N LEU A 658 -31.09 49.73 -6.58
CA LEU A 658 -32.06 49.40 -7.64
C LEU A 658 -33.51 49.75 -7.25
N LYS A 659 -33.87 49.57 -5.97
CA LYS A 659 -35.23 49.79 -5.46
C LYS A 659 -35.66 51.25 -5.44
N SER A 660 -34.71 52.18 -5.38
CA SER A 660 -35.00 53.62 -5.33
C SER A 660 -35.32 54.23 -6.70
N ILE A 661 -35.10 53.50 -7.79
CA ILE A 661 -35.14 54.06 -9.15
C ILE A 661 -36.44 53.70 -9.91
N GLU A 662 -37.21 52.73 -9.44
CA GLU A 662 -38.40 52.20 -10.15
C GLU A 662 -39.68 53.08 -10.03
N SER A 663 -39.64 54.27 -9.42
CA SER A 663 -40.85 55.07 -9.08
C SER A 663 -41.12 56.35 -9.89
N VAL A 664 -40.38 56.63 -10.97
CA VAL A 664 -40.47 57.92 -11.71
C VAL A 664 -40.52 57.65 -13.21
N GLN A 665 -41.68 57.29 -13.76
CA GLN A 665 -41.79 56.87 -15.17
C GLN A 665 -43.24 57.08 -15.67
N SER A 666 -43.61 58.31 -16.05
CA SER A 666 -44.83 58.57 -16.85
C SER A 666 -44.79 59.89 -17.63
N ASN A 667 -44.87 59.73 -18.96
CA ASN A 667 -45.45 60.62 -19.99
C ASN A 667 -44.54 61.31 -21.03
N LYS A 668 -45.05 61.19 -22.28
CA LYS A 668 -44.89 62.02 -23.52
C LYS A 668 -43.69 61.66 -24.39
N GLU A 669 -43.80 61.03 -25.57
CA GLU A 669 -44.73 61.17 -26.72
C GLU A 669 -44.82 62.60 -27.29
N ASN A 670 -43.92 62.87 -28.26
CA ASN A 670 -44.06 63.69 -29.48
C ASN A 670 -42.67 64.19 -29.88
N ILE A 671 -42.13 63.76 -31.03
CA ILE A 671 -41.06 64.32 -31.90
C ILE A 671 -40.60 63.18 -32.82
N LYS A 672 -41.40 62.88 -33.87
CA LYS A 672 -41.04 61.93 -34.94
C LYS A 672 -41.14 62.54 -36.35
N ASP A 673 -41.66 63.75 -36.48
CA ASP A 673 -42.08 64.27 -37.81
C ASP A 673 -41.05 65.18 -38.52
N ASP A 674 -39.91 65.53 -37.89
CA ASP A 674 -38.94 66.48 -38.49
C ASP A 674 -37.72 65.82 -39.18
N PHE A 675 -37.55 64.49 -39.07
CA PHE A 675 -36.36 63.80 -39.61
C PHE A 675 -36.52 63.35 -41.07
N GLU A 676 -37.75 63.10 -41.54
CA GLU A 676 -38.01 62.62 -42.91
C GLU A 676 -37.88 63.73 -43.98
N ASN A 677 -38.13 65.00 -43.61
CA ASN A 677 -38.10 66.12 -44.57
C ASN A 677 -36.68 66.53 -45.05
N LEU A 678 -35.62 66.14 -44.34
CA LEU A 678 -34.23 66.46 -44.71
C LEU A 678 -33.61 65.43 -45.67
N ASP A 679 -34.15 64.22 -45.73
CA ASP A 679 -33.63 63.16 -46.61
C ASP A 679 -34.10 63.31 -48.06
N GLU A 680 -35.31 63.82 -48.29
CA GLU A 680 -35.83 64.04 -49.66
C GLU A 680 -35.11 65.17 -50.42
N GLU A 681 -34.57 66.18 -49.72
CA GLU A 681 -33.87 67.30 -50.35
C GLU A 681 -32.47 66.93 -50.88
N ILE A 682 -31.79 65.98 -50.24
CA ILE A 682 -30.43 65.55 -50.62
C ILE A 682 -30.46 64.71 -51.91
N GLU A 683 -31.51 63.91 -52.12
CA GLU A 683 -31.72 63.11 -53.33
C GLU A 683 -31.92 63.99 -54.58
N ARG A 684 -32.71 65.08 -54.48
CA ARG A 684 -33.00 65.97 -55.61
C ARG A 684 -31.74 66.65 -56.18
N LEU A 685 -30.83 67.12 -55.32
CA LEU A 685 -29.60 67.79 -55.75
C LEU A 685 -28.60 66.86 -56.46
N LYS A 686 -28.59 65.56 -56.14
CA LYS A 686 -27.71 64.58 -56.82
C LYS A 686 -28.11 64.33 -58.28
N THR A 687 -29.41 64.42 -58.60
CA THR A 687 -29.90 64.17 -59.97
C THR A 687 -29.54 65.29 -60.95
N GLN A 688 -29.54 66.56 -60.52
CA GLN A 688 -29.19 67.70 -61.36
C GLN A 688 -27.70 67.74 -61.76
N LYS A 689 -26.78 67.35 -60.87
CA LYS A 689 -25.34 67.26 -61.16
C LYS A 689 -25.03 66.30 -62.32
N LYS A 690 -25.74 65.18 -62.40
CA LYS A 690 -25.52 64.14 -63.42
C LYS A 690 -25.85 64.65 -64.83
N HIS A 691 -26.87 65.50 -64.97
CA HIS A 691 -27.36 65.97 -66.27
C HIS A 691 -26.45 67.02 -66.94
N LEU A 692 -25.76 67.84 -66.14
CA LEU A 692 -24.79 68.84 -66.64
C LEU A 692 -23.44 68.21 -67.04
N SER A 693 -23.03 67.12 -66.38
CA SER A 693 -21.78 66.42 -66.69
C SER A 693 -21.74 65.76 -68.08
N LEU A 694 -22.90 65.34 -68.60
CA LEU A 694 -23.01 64.70 -69.93
C LEU A 694 -22.81 65.70 -71.07
N LYS A 695 -23.39 66.91 -70.98
CA LYS A 695 -23.25 67.96 -72.02
C LYS A 695 -21.81 68.48 -72.18
N LEU A 696 -21.00 68.41 -71.13
CA LEU A 696 -19.59 68.85 -71.16
C LEU A 696 -18.69 67.85 -71.89
N SER A 697 -19.10 66.58 -71.99
CA SER A 697 -18.34 65.55 -72.71
C SER A 697 -18.45 65.68 -74.24
N ASP A 698 -19.61 66.11 -74.75
CA ASP A 698 -19.84 66.25 -76.20
C ASP A 698 -19.03 67.40 -76.82
N ILE A 699 -18.92 68.55 -76.13
CA ILE A 699 -18.16 69.72 -76.60
C ILE A 699 -16.64 69.47 -76.63
N LYS A 700 -16.12 68.62 -75.73
CA LYS A 700 -14.70 68.26 -75.69
C LYS A 700 -14.27 67.42 -76.90
N ASN A 701 -15.16 66.58 -77.42
CA ASN A 701 -14.87 65.73 -78.59
C ASN A 701 -14.80 66.52 -79.92
N GLU A 702 -15.55 67.63 -80.06
CA GLU A 702 -15.50 68.48 -81.26
C GLU A 702 -14.23 69.35 -81.34
N ILE A 703 -13.65 69.74 -80.20
CA ILE A 703 -12.39 70.50 -80.12
C ILE A 703 -11.18 69.63 -80.54
N GLU A 704 -11.20 68.35 -80.22
CA GLU A 704 -10.10 67.42 -80.50
C GLU A 704 -9.97 67.10 -82.01
N ASN A 705 -11.09 67.08 -82.75
CA ASN A 705 -11.10 66.89 -84.20
C ASN A 705 -10.51 68.09 -84.98
N CYS A 706 -10.76 69.33 -84.56
CA CYS A 706 -10.17 70.52 -85.20
C CYS A 706 -8.65 70.66 -84.95
N LYS A 707 -8.12 70.16 -83.82
CA LYS A 707 -6.66 70.14 -83.54
C LYS A 707 -5.89 69.14 -84.40
N ASN A 708 -6.55 68.06 -84.83
CA ASN A 708 -5.98 67.00 -85.65
C ASN A 708 -5.82 67.36 -87.14
N GLU A 709 -6.50 68.39 -87.66
CA GLU A 709 -6.32 68.85 -89.06
C GLU A 709 -5.20 69.90 -89.21
N ILE A 710 -4.93 70.71 -88.18
CA ILE A 710 -3.90 71.77 -88.20
C ILE A 710 -2.48 71.20 -88.01
N CYS A 711 -2.31 70.16 -87.17
CA CYS A 711 -0.99 69.53 -86.96
C CYS A 711 -0.46 68.80 -88.21
N LYS A 712 -1.33 68.36 -89.12
CA LYS A 712 -0.93 67.63 -90.33
C LYS A 712 -0.27 68.50 -91.41
N LEU A 713 -0.36 69.82 -91.33
CA LEU A 713 0.11 70.74 -92.40
C LEU A 713 1.30 71.64 -92.01
N LYS A 714 1.85 71.54 -90.79
CA LYS A 714 2.89 72.47 -90.29
C LYS A 714 4.27 71.86 -89.97
N GLU A 715 4.47 70.54 -90.13
CA GLU A 715 5.77 69.89 -89.88
C GLU A 715 6.32 69.15 -91.10
N ILE A 716 6.61 69.88 -92.19
CA ILE A 716 7.60 69.45 -93.18
C ILE A 716 8.56 70.62 -93.41
N ASN A 717 9.75 70.54 -92.82
CA ASN A 717 10.88 71.38 -93.21
C ASN A 717 12.06 70.48 -93.63
N PHE A 718 12.67 70.84 -94.76
CA PHE A 718 13.66 70.05 -95.50
C PHE A 718 14.95 70.87 -95.66
N ASN A 719 16.00 70.43 -94.97
CA ASN A 719 17.46 70.47 -95.22
C ASN A 719 18.12 70.11 -93.87
N GLU A 720 18.98 69.07 -93.73
CA GLU A 720 20.36 69.03 -94.22
C GLU A 720 20.85 67.63 -94.60
N THR A 721 21.65 67.56 -95.67
CA THR A 721 22.37 66.40 -96.16
C THR A 721 23.69 66.14 -95.40
N GLN A 722 23.61 65.86 -94.09
CA GLN A 722 24.74 65.32 -93.31
C GLN A 722 24.41 64.01 -92.55
N ASP A 723 23.15 63.57 -92.49
CA ASP A 723 22.76 62.43 -91.65
C ASP A 723 22.82 61.05 -92.35
N THR A 724 22.81 60.97 -93.68
CA THR A 724 22.80 59.66 -94.37
C THR A 724 24.10 58.87 -94.19
N ASN A 725 25.26 59.54 -94.15
CA ASN A 725 26.55 58.87 -93.87
C ASN A 725 26.74 58.53 -92.39
N LYS A 726 26.14 59.28 -91.46
CA LYS A 726 26.13 58.91 -90.02
C LYS A 726 25.29 57.66 -89.80
N ILE A 727 24.11 57.56 -90.43
CA ILE A 727 23.20 56.41 -90.32
C ILE A 727 23.85 55.12 -90.84
N ILE A 728 24.59 55.20 -91.97
CA ILE A 728 25.32 54.04 -92.51
C ILE A 728 26.47 53.62 -91.56
N ASN A 729 27.21 54.57 -90.96
CA ASN A 729 28.27 54.26 -90.01
C ASN A 729 27.74 53.75 -88.65
N THR A 730 26.60 54.25 -88.15
CA THR A 730 25.97 53.73 -86.93
C THR A 730 25.50 52.29 -87.14
N LYS A 731 24.91 51.97 -88.30
CA LYS A 731 24.50 50.60 -88.62
C LYS A 731 25.69 49.63 -88.77
N ARG A 732 26.84 50.10 -89.29
CA ARG A 732 28.09 49.30 -89.32
C ARG A 732 28.66 49.03 -87.92
N LEU A 733 28.60 50.01 -87.02
CA LEU A 733 29.03 49.86 -85.63
C LEU A 733 28.09 48.92 -84.85
N GLU A 734 26.77 48.97 -85.10
CA GLU A 734 25.79 48.03 -84.53
C GLU A 734 26.09 46.59 -84.92
N ILE A 735 26.45 46.33 -86.19
CA ILE A 735 26.86 44.99 -86.65
C ILE A 735 28.14 44.52 -85.96
N GLN A 736 29.17 45.38 -85.81
CA GLN A 736 30.40 45.02 -85.09
C GLN A 736 30.17 44.74 -83.61
N LEU A 737 29.26 45.47 -82.96
CA LEU A 737 28.89 45.23 -81.57
C LEU A 737 28.20 43.87 -81.40
N ILE A 738 27.32 43.48 -82.32
CA ILE A 738 26.69 42.15 -82.32
C ILE A 738 27.75 41.04 -82.51
N ASP A 739 28.74 41.23 -83.39
CA ASP A 739 29.85 40.28 -83.56
C ASP A 739 30.69 40.10 -82.29
N SER A 740 30.97 41.19 -81.57
CA SER A 740 31.66 41.12 -80.28
C SER A 740 30.84 40.36 -79.22
N LYS A 741 29.51 40.50 -79.23
CA LYS A 741 28.60 39.76 -78.34
C LYS A 741 28.56 38.27 -78.68
N ILE A 742 28.46 37.90 -79.95
CA ILE A 742 28.47 36.50 -80.42
C ILE A 742 29.79 35.82 -80.04
N SER A 743 30.93 36.48 -80.25
CA SER A 743 32.24 35.90 -79.87
C SER A 743 32.36 35.67 -78.36
N SER A 744 31.95 36.64 -77.53
CA SER A 744 31.98 36.51 -76.07
C SER A 744 31.04 35.43 -75.52
N THR A 745 29.88 35.21 -76.16
CA THR A 745 28.92 34.17 -75.77
C THR A 745 29.37 32.77 -76.20
N LYS A 746 30.05 32.65 -77.36
CA LYS A 746 30.70 31.39 -77.79
C LYS A 746 31.79 30.93 -76.81
N PHE A 747 32.59 31.84 -76.25
CA PHE A 747 33.57 31.50 -75.21
C PHE A 747 32.91 30.97 -73.92
N LYS A 748 31.85 31.62 -73.44
CA LYS A 748 31.09 31.16 -72.26
C LYS A 748 30.48 29.76 -72.45
N LEU A 749 30.03 29.46 -73.67
CA LEU A 749 29.50 28.14 -74.02
C LEU A 749 30.58 27.05 -73.92
N GLN A 750 31.80 27.34 -74.40
CA GLN A 750 32.93 26.41 -74.31
C GLN A 750 33.31 26.09 -72.87
N ASP A 751 33.31 27.09 -71.98
CA ASP A 751 33.63 26.90 -70.56
C ASP A 751 32.59 26.01 -69.85
N ILE A 752 31.29 26.27 -70.07
CA ILE A 752 30.20 25.47 -69.49
C ILE A 752 30.22 24.03 -70.01
N PHE A 753 30.58 23.82 -71.28
CA PHE A 753 30.72 22.49 -71.88
C PHE A 753 31.85 21.68 -71.22
N ASN A 754 33.00 22.33 -70.98
CA ASN A 754 34.13 21.70 -70.29
C ASN A 754 33.78 21.35 -68.84
N GLU A 755 33.11 22.25 -68.11
CA GLU A 755 32.62 21.97 -66.75
C GLU A 755 31.68 20.76 -66.73
N LYS A 756 30.72 20.69 -67.66
CA LYS A 756 29.77 19.56 -67.77
C LYS A 756 30.51 18.24 -67.97
N TYR A 757 31.45 18.18 -68.91
CA TYR A 757 32.20 16.97 -69.22
C TYR A 757 33.03 16.46 -68.04
N THR A 758 33.64 17.37 -67.26
CA THR A 758 34.36 16.98 -66.05
C THR A 758 33.46 16.40 -64.96
N LEU A 759 32.23 16.92 -64.81
CA LEU A 759 31.24 16.43 -63.85
C LEU A 759 30.70 15.06 -64.24
N GLU A 760 30.44 14.81 -65.54
CA GLU A 760 29.98 13.50 -66.04
C GLU A 760 30.98 12.37 -65.72
N ILE A 761 32.28 12.61 -65.96
CA ILE A 761 33.34 11.64 -65.66
C ILE A 761 33.45 11.35 -64.16
N GLN A 762 33.26 12.36 -63.30
CA GLN A 762 33.27 12.17 -61.85
C GLN A 762 32.05 11.39 -61.38
N LEU A 763 30.87 11.66 -61.94
CA LEU A 763 29.62 11.02 -61.59
C LEU A 763 29.63 9.51 -61.93
N GLU A 764 30.17 9.15 -63.09
CA GLU A 764 30.28 7.76 -63.54
C GLU A 764 31.12 6.91 -62.56
N LYS A 765 32.27 7.45 -62.12
CA LYS A 765 33.15 6.79 -61.13
C LYS A 765 32.48 6.65 -59.75
N GLU A 766 31.75 7.66 -59.30
CA GLU A 766 31.02 7.60 -58.02
C GLU A 766 29.87 6.58 -58.06
N LYS A 767 29.19 6.44 -59.21
CA LYS A 767 28.10 5.48 -59.40
C LYS A 767 28.55 4.02 -59.23
N GLU A 768 29.70 3.65 -59.79
CA GLU A 768 30.27 2.31 -59.64
C GLU A 768 30.64 2.01 -58.18
N ILE A 769 31.23 2.99 -57.48
CA ILE A 769 31.58 2.86 -56.06
C ILE A 769 30.33 2.69 -55.20
N LEU A 770 29.25 3.44 -55.46
CA LEU A 770 27.99 3.36 -54.72
C LEU A 770 27.28 2.01 -54.92
N LYS A 771 27.20 1.52 -56.17
CA LYS A 771 26.62 0.19 -56.48
C LYS A 771 27.36 -0.97 -55.80
N SER A 772 28.65 -0.82 -55.54
CA SER A 772 29.44 -1.84 -54.82
C SER A 772 29.14 -1.91 -53.33
N LYS A 773 28.63 -0.82 -52.72
CA LYS A 773 28.41 -0.69 -51.27
C LYS A 773 26.95 -0.77 -50.85
N TYR A 774 26.02 -0.30 -51.68
CA TYR A 774 24.60 -0.17 -51.36
C TYR A 774 23.72 -0.69 -52.50
N LYS A 775 22.49 -1.13 -52.17
CA LYS A 775 21.49 -1.44 -53.19
C LYS A 775 21.03 -0.15 -53.88
N GLU A 776 20.79 -0.23 -55.19
CA GLU A 776 20.35 0.90 -56.02
C GLU A 776 18.94 1.36 -55.61
N ILE A 777 18.79 2.66 -55.36
CA ILE A 777 17.53 3.31 -55.00
C ILE A 777 17.15 4.23 -56.15
N CYS A 778 16.04 3.93 -56.82
CA CYS A 778 15.48 4.81 -57.85
C CYS A 778 14.71 5.97 -57.19
N ASN A 779 15.01 7.22 -57.55
CA ASN A 779 14.40 8.45 -57.01
C ASN A 779 14.54 8.60 -55.48
N PRO A 780 15.74 8.92 -54.96
CA PRO A 780 15.93 9.24 -53.55
C PRO A 780 15.19 10.54 -53.15
N ARG A 781 14.71 10.62 -51.90
CA ARG A 781 14.06 11.81 -51.33
C ARG A 781 15.04 13.00 -51.21
N ASN A 782 14.51 14.21 -50.99
CA ASN A 782 15.35 15.41 -50.85
C ASN A 782 16.30 15.27 -49.65
N LEU A 783 17.55 15.70 -49.82
CA LEU A 783 18.62 15.54 -48.82
C LEU A 783 18.28 16.21 -47.48
N GLU A 784 17.56 17.33 -47.51
CA GLU A 784 17.19 18.07 -46.30
C GLU A 784 16.19 17.28 -45.44
N GLU A 785 15.18 16.67 -46.07
CA GLU A 785 14.18 15.82 -45.39
C GLU A 785 14.83 14.58 -44.76
N ILE A 786 15.80 13.97 -45.46
CA ILE A 786 16.54 12.80 -44.95
C ILE A 786 17.40 13.18 -43.74
N ILE A 787 18.05 14.35 -43.76
CA ILE A 787 18.90 14.83 -42.64
C ILE A 787 18.04 15.18 -41.42
N GLU A 788 16.87 15.79 -41.63
CA GLU A 788 15.92 16.05 -40.54
C GLU A 788 15.42 14.75 -39.91
N GLU A 789 15.03 13.76 -40.73
CA GLU A 789 14.60 12.45 -40.25
C GLU A 789 15.73 11.71 -39.52
N GLU A 790 16.97 11.76 -40.03
CA GLU A 790 18.17 11.21 -39.40
C GLU A 790 18.44 11.84 -38.02
N ASN A 791 18.36 13.17 -37.92
CA ASN A 791 18.56 13.90 -36.66
C ASN A 791 17.48 13.54 -35.61
N ILE A 792 16.22 13.41 -36.04
CA ILE A 792 15.12 12.97 -35.18
C ILE A 792 15.37 11.53 -34.68
N VAL A 793 15.80 10.62 -35.56
CA VAL A 793 16.10 9.23 -35.19
C VAL A 793 17.31 9.15 -34.26
N LEU A 794 18.36 9.95 -34.48
CA LEU A 794 19.55 10.03 -33.62
C LEU A 794 19.21 10.55 -32.22
N ALA A 795 18.37 11.59 -32.12
CA ALA A 795 17.89 12.10 -30.83
C ALA A 795 17.11 11.00 -30.06
N ASN A 796 16.23 10.27 -30.74
CA ASN A 796 15.48 9.16 -30.15
C ASN A 796 16.38 7.97 -29.73
N LEU A 797 17.47 7.73 -30.45
CA LEU A 797 18.48 6.72 -30.12
C LEU A 797 19.30 7.08 -28.88
N GLN A 798 19.69 8.35 -28.74
CA GLN A 798 20.40 8.83 -27.55
C GLN A 798 19.55 8.68 -26.28
N ILE A 799 18.23 8.92 -26.39
CA ILE A 799 17.29 8.75 -25.28
C ILE A 799 17.13 7.26 -24.90
N SER A 800 17.21 6.33 -25.86
CA SER A 800 16.94 4.90 -25.64
C SER A 800 18.16 4.03 -25.28
N LYS A 801 19.39 4.48 -25.54
CA LYS A 801 20.65 3.72 -25.29
C LYS A 801 20.99 3.46 -23.83
N ASN A 802 20.30 4.07 -22.87
CA ASN A 802 20.51 3.82 -21.42
C ASN A 802 19.81 2.55 -20.89
N SER A 803 19.34 1.67 -21.78
CA SER A 803 18.54 0.50 -21.43
C SER A 803 19.42 -0.75 -21.38
N GLY A 804 19.44 -1.45 -20.24
CA GLY A 804 20.32 -2.59 -19.97
C GLY A 804 20.14 -3.83 -20.87
N ILE A 805 20.66 -4.98 -20.44
CA ILE A 805 20.78 -6.17 -21.28
C ILE A 805 19.42 -6.90 -21.43
N GLU A 806 18.96 -7.14 -22.67
CA GLU A 806 17.67 -7.77 -23.00
C GLU A 806 17.44 -9.11 -22.30
N THR A 807 18.47 -9.96 -22.26
CA THR A 807 18.40 -11.31 -21.68
C THR A 807 18.22 -11.28 -20.17
N GLU A 808 18.74 -10.27 -19.48
CA GLU A 808 18.59 -10.11 -18.04
C GLU A 808 17.20 -9.60 -17.69
N ILE A 809 16.70 -8.61 -18.43
CA ILE A 809 15.34 -8.06 -18.23
C ILE A 809 14.27 -9.14 -18.45
N LYS A 810 14.42 -10.00 -19.45
CA LYS A 810 13.50 -11.14 -19.67
C LYS A 810 13.52 -12.13 -18.50
N LYS A 811 14.71 -12.44 -17.95
CA LYS A 811 14.83 -13.33 -16.77
C LYS A 811 14.19 -12.70 -15.54
N ASP A 812 14.39 -11.40 -15.32
CA ASP A 812 13.80 -10.65 -14.21
C ASP A 812 12.27 -10.64 -14.31
N LEU A 813 11.71 -10.36 -15.50
CA LEU A 813 10.26 -10.38 -15.73
C LEU A 813 9.63 -11.74 -15.43
N ILE A 814 10.30 -12.84 -15.79
CA ILE A 814 9.83 -14.20 -15.44
C ILE A 814 9.82 -14.39 -13.92
N GLN A 815 10.84 -13.92 -13.20
CA GLN A 815 10.90 -14.02 -11.75
C GLN A 815 9.83 -13.14 -11.07
N ILE A 816 9.65 -11.91 -11.51
CA ILE A 816 8.63 -10.98 -10.99
C ILE A 816 7.24 -11.56 -11.20
N ASN A 817 6.92 -12.07 -12.39
CA ASN A 817 5.63 -12.70 -12.67
C ASN A 817 5.34 -13.92 -11.79
N LYS A 818 6.36 -14.73 -11.48
CA LYS A 818 6.20 -15.84 -10.52
C LYS A 818 5.87 -15.34 -9.11
N LYS A 819 6.53 -14.27 -8.65
CA LYS A 819 6.26 -13.64 -7.35
C LYS A 819 4.85 -13.04 -7.29
N ILE A 820 4.39 -12.39 -8.37
CA ILE A 820 3.03 -11.83 -8.47
C ILE A 820 1.98 -12.93 -8.32
N LYS A 821 2.08 -14.01 -9.12
CA LYS A 821 1.14 -15.15 -9.04
C LYS A 821 1.12 -15.78 -7.64
N PHE A 822 2.27 -15.89 -7.00
CA PHE A 822 2.38 -16.41 -5.64
C PHE A 822 1.65 -15.53 -4.62
N ASN A 823 1.87 -14.21 -4.67
CA ASN A 823 1.20 -13.27 -3.76
C ASN A 823 -0.32 -13.20 -4.00
N GLN A 824 -0.78 -13.26 -5.26
CA GLN A 824 -2.22 -13.34 -5.58
C GLN A 824 -2.87 -14.57 -4.94
N LYS A 825 -2.21 -15.73 -5.03
CA LYS A 825 -2.71 -16.98 -4.43
C LYS A 825 -2.74 -16.92 -2.90
N ILE A 826 -1.79 -16.22 -2.28
CA ILE A 826 -1.80 -15.99 -0.82
C ILE A 826 -3.00 -15.15 -0.43
N ILE A 827 -3.23 -14.04 -1.13
CA ILE A 827 -4.34 -13.12 -0.85
C ILE A 827 -5.69 -13.86 -0.98
N SER A 828 -5.93 -14.56 -2.09
CA SER A 828 -7.18 -15.31 -2.30
C SER A 828 -7.41 -16.41 -1.24
N ASN A 829 -6.33 -17.06 -0.78
CA ASN A 829 -6.41 -18.06 0.28
C ASN A 829 -6.77 -17.44 1.64
N TYR A 830 -6.26 -16.25 1.97
CA TYR A 830 -6.62 -15.56 3.20
C TYR A 830 -8.04 -14.99 3.14
N GLU A 831 -8.44 -14.40 2.01
CA GLU A 831 -9.80 -13.88 1.81
C GLU A 831 -10.86 -14.98 1.97
N SER A 832 -10.67 -16.14 1.33
CA SER A 832 -11.58 -17.28 1.45
C SER A 832 -11.65 -17.83 2.88
N LYS A 833 -10.54 -17.84 3.62
CA LYS A 833 -10.52 -18.24 5.03
C LYS A 833 -11.24 -17.24 5.93
N ILE A 834 -10.99 -15.94 5.74
CA ILE A 834 -11.65 -14.86 6.48
C ILE A 834 -13.15 -14.92 6.25
N PHE A 835 -13.59 -15.07 5.00
CA PHE A 835 -15.01 -15.18 4.66
C PHE A 835 -15.66 -16.34 5.44
N LYS A 836 -15.11 -17.56 5.33
CA LYS A 836 -15.62 -18.74 6.05
C LYS A 836 -15.64 -18.56 7.57
N LEU A 837 -14.56 -18.03 8.15
CA LEU A 837 -14.46 -17.79 9.59
C LEU A 837 -15.49 -16.75 10.04
N SER A 838 -15.65 -15.66 9.30
CA SER A 838 -16.62 -14.60 9.62
C SER A 838 -18.07 -15.11 9.57
N GLU A 839 -18.40 -15.96 8.60
CA GLU A 839 -19.73 -16.55 8.49
C GLU A 839 -20.02 -17.54 9.64
N CYS A 840 -19.06 -18.43 9.93
CA CYS A 840 -19.17 -19.36 11.06
C CYS A 840 -19.29 -18.62 12.39
N MET A 841 -18.53 -17.53 12.54
CA MET A 841 -18.52 -16.69 13.72
C MET A 841 -19.88 -16.02 13.95
N LYS A 842 -20.48 -15.42 12.91
CA LYS A 842 -21.83 -14.84 13.00
C LYS A 842 -22.87 -15.85 13.49
N LYS A 843 -22.91 -17.03 12.87
CA LYS A 843 -23.81 -18.14 13.27
C LYS A 843 -23.60 -18.56 14.73
N ARG A 844 -22.35 -18.58 15.21
CA ARG A 844 -22.05 -18.92 16.61
C ARG A 844 -22.46 -17.83 17.60
N ILE A 845 -22.28 -16.55 17.25
CA ILE A 845 -22.75 -15.42 18.07
C ILE A 845 -24.27 -15.49 18.21
N GLU A 846 -25.00 -15.64 17.10
CA GLU A 846 -26.47 -15.76 17.10
C GLU A 846 -26.94 -16.93 17.99
N LYS A 847 -26.31 -18.10 17.84
CA LYS A 847 -26.62 -19.27 18.67
C LYS A 847 -26.30 -19.04 20.15
N ARG A 848 -25.20 -18.37 20.47
CA ARG A 848 -24.83 -18.03 21.85
C ARG A 848 -25.85 -17.08 22.48
N GLU A 849 -26.30 -16.06 21.75
CA GLU A 849 -27.34 -15.14 22.22
C GLU A 849 -28.66 -15.87 22.46
N ALA A 850 -29.08 -16.74 21.54
CA ALA A 850 -30.27 -17.57 21.72
C ALA A 850 -30.15 -18.51 22.94
N LEU A 851 -28.98 -19.14 23.14
CA LEU A 851 -28.70 -19.98 24.30
C LEU A 851 -28.74 -19.17 25.61
N LYS A 852 -28.17 -17.96 25.63
CA LYS A 852 -28.18 -17.09 26.81
C LYS A 852 -29.62 -16.80 27.28
N ILE A 853 -30.51 -16.46 26.35
CA ILE A 853 -31.93 -16.22 26.63
C ILE A 853 -32.60 -17.51 27.10
N THR A 854 -32.46 -18.59 26.34
CA THR A 854 -33.10 -19.89 26.65
C THR A 854 -32.71 -20.41 28.04
N ILE A 855 -31.42 -20.37 28.37
CA ILE A 855 -30.91 -20.82 29.67
C ILE A 855 -31.43 -19.91 30.79
N SER A 856 -31.51 -18.59 30.57
CA SER A 856 -32.04 -17.65 31.58
C SER A 856 -33.52 -17.87 31.89
N GLU A 857 -34.34 -18.15 30.88
CA GLU A 857 -35.77 -18.43 31.03
C GLU A 857 -35.97 -19.77 31.76
N GLN A 858 -35.28 -20.82 31.32
CA GLN A 858 -35.37 -22.14 31.94
C GLN A 858 -34.83 -22.15 33.38
N ALA A 859 -33.75 -21.41 33.66
CA ALA A 859 -33.25 -21.24 35.03
C ALA A 859 -34.28 -20.54 35.92
N SER A 860 -34.96 -19.51 35.41
CA SER A 860 -36.04 -18.81 36.12
C SER A 860 -37.20 -19.73 36.48
N ILE A 861 -37.66 -20.53 35.52
CA ILE A 861 -38.74 -21.51 35.73
C ILE A 861 -38.33 -22.54 36.77
N LYS A 862 -37.13 -23.14 36.63
CA LYS A 862 -36.67 -24.17 37.58
C LYS A 862 -36.47 -23.61 38.99
N PHE A 863 -36.04 -22.34 39.10
CA PHE A 863 -35.91 -21.68 40.40
C PHE A 863 -37.27 -21.45 41.08
N GLU A 864 -38.29 -21.06 40.31
CA GLU A 864 -39.67 -20.89 40.81
C GLU A 864 -40.23 -22.25 41.29
N GLU A 865 -40.04 -23.33 40.52
CA GLU A 865 -40.42 -24.70 40.91
C GLU A 865 -39.76 -25.15 42.22
N LEU A 866 -38.44 -24.97 42.36
CA LEU A 866 -37.67 -25.40 43.54
C LEU A 866 -38.02 -24.59 44.80
N THR A 867 -38.39 -23.32 44.64
CA THR A 867 -38.80 -22.48 45.78
C THR A 867 -40.24 -22.75 46.21
N ALA A 868 -41.13 -23.08 45.26
CA ALA A 868 -42.52 -23.44 45.55
C ALA A 868 -42.65 -24.67 46.47
N GLN A 869 -41.70 -25.60 46.43
CA GLN A 869 -41.63 -26.77 47.34
C GLN A 869 -41.66 -26.38 48.84
N ARG A 870 -41.25 -25.15 49.18
CA ARG A 870 -41.23 -24.62 50.55
C ARG A 870 -42.31 -23.56 50.80
N LYS A 871 -43.36 -23.48 49.97
CA LYS A 871 -44.37 -22.39 50.01
C LYS A 871 -43.73 -20.99 49.95
N CYS A 872 -42.64 -20.89 49.19
CA CYS A 872 -41.94 -19.65 48.94
C CYS A 872 -42.08 -19.32 47.46
N ILE A 873 -42.33 -18.06 47.11
CA ILE A 873 -42.39 -17.60 45.72
C ILE A 873 -41.04 -16.95 45.40
N GLY A 874 -40.18 -17.68 44.68
CA GLY A 874 -38.89 -17.20 44.20
C GLY A 874 -38.94 -16.75 42.74
N LYS A 875 -38.37 -15.58 42.42
CA LYS A 875 -38.22 -15.10 41.04
C LYS A 875 -36.79 -14.63 40.76
N LEU A 876 -36.31 -14.98 39.56
CA LEU A 876 -35.05 -14.51 39.00
C LEU A 876 -35.32 -13.44 37.94
N PHE A 877 -34.61 -12.33 38.00
CA PHE A 877 -34.68 -11.28 37.00
C PHE A 877 -33.31 -11.10 36.35
N PHE A 878 -33.23 -11.46 35.07
CA PHE A 878 -32.03 -11.30 34.25
C PHE A 878 -32.11 -9.99 33.46
N ASN A 879 -31.17 -9.08 33.70
CA ASN A 879 -30.90 -7.96 32.81
C ASN A 879 -29.59 -8.24 32.07
N HIS A 880 -29.69 -8.74 30.83
CA HIS A 880 -28.51 -9.10 30.05
C HIS A 880 -27.71 -7.90 29.56
N ASP A 881 -28.35 -6.73 29.38
CA ASP A 881 -27.70 -5.52 28.89
C ASP A 881 -26.85 -4.86 29.98
N GLU A 882 -27.41 -4.74 31.19
CA GLU A 882 -26.67 -4.24 32.36
C GLU A 882 -25.80 -5.30 33.04
N LYS A 883 -25.86 -6.56 32.59
CA LYS A 883 -25.18 -7.72 33.19
C LYS A 883 -25.50 -7.89 34.68
N LYS A 884 -26.78 -7.88 35.02
CA LYS A 884 -27.29 -8.04 36.39
C LYS A 884 -28.25 -9.21 36.51
N LEU A 885 -28.15 -9.94 37.61
CA LEU A 885 -29.07 -11.01 38.00
C LEU A 885 -29.60 -10.74 39.40
N GLU A 886 -30.88 -10.43 39.51
CA GLU A 886 -31.54 -10.20 40.80
C GLU A 886 -32.34 -11.43 41.23
N VAL A 887 -32.24 -11.76 42.52
CA VAL A 887 -32.94 -12.89 43.14
C VAL A 887 -33.91 -12.33 44.17
N THR A 888 -35.20 -12.63 44.01
CA THR A 888 -36.25 -12.21 44.95
C THR A 888 -36.96 -13.44 45.50
N MET A 889 -37.34 -13.40 46.79
CA MET A 889 -38.12 -14.45 47.43
C MET A 889 -39.17 -13.84 48.35
N LYS A 890 -40.40 -14.38 48.29
CA LYS A 890 -41.51 -14.03 49.19
C LYS A 890 -41.98 -15.29 49.94
N ILE A 891 -42.38 -15.12 51.19
CA ILE A 891 -42.94 -16.18 52.04
C ILE A 891 -44.42 -15.83 52.28
N ASP A 892 -45.32 -16.82 52.13
CA ASP A 892 -46.78 -16.62 52.07
C ASP A 892 -47.43 -15.95 53.31
N ASN A 893 -46.70 -15.67 54.40
CA ASN A 893 -47.25 -15.09 55.63
C ASN A 893 -46.80 -13.65 55.98
N THR A 894 -46.12 -12.94 55.09
CA THR A 894 -45.81 -11.50 55.30
C THR A 894 -46.04 -10.69 54.02
N VAL A 895 -46.91 -9.67 54.09
CA VAL A 895 -47.39 -8.84 52.96
C VAL A 895 -46.30 -7.96 52.32
N SER A 896 -45.10 -7.90 52.87
CA SER A 896 -43.98 -7.11 52.31
C SER A 896 -43.01 -7.98 51.52
N GLY A 897 -43.07 -7.90 50.19
CA GLY A 897 -42.05 -8.44 49.31
C GLY A 897 -40.72 -7.69 49.49
N GLY A 898 -39.76 -8.31 50.17
CA GLY A 898 -38.43 -7.74 50.37
C GLY A 898 -37.37 -8.38 49.48
N SER A 899 -36.35 -7.60 49.12
CA SER A 899 -35.14 -8.10 48.46
C SER A 899 -34.44 -9.13 49.34
N LYS A 900 -33.52 -9.95 48.78
CA LYS A 900 -32.74 -10.98 49.51
C LYS A 900 -32.10 -10.49 50.83
N ASN A 901 -31.96 -9.18 51.01
CA ASN A 901 -31.46 -8.50 52.21
C ASN A 901 -32.46 -8.42 53.40
N THR A 902 -33.73 -8.80 53.26
CA THR A 902 -34.71 -8.86 54.37
C THR A 902 -35.00 -10.27 54.88
N LEU A 903 -34.41 -11.30 54.27
CA LEU A 903 -34.59 -12.71 54.64
C LEU A 903 -33.65 -13.13 55.78
N SER A 904 -34.06 -14.13 56.55
CA SER A 904 -33.23 -14.75 57.60
C SER A 904 -31.99 -15.44 56.99
N GLY A 905 -30.91 -15.61 57.78
CA GLY A 905 -29.66 -16.24 57.29
C GLY A 905 -29.85 -17.65 56.69
N GLY A 906 -30.81 -18.42 57.23
CA GLY A 906 -31.18 -19.74 56.71
C GLY A 906 -31.92 -19.69 55.38
N GLU A 907 -32.80 -18.71 55.17
CA GLU A 907 -33.54 -18.51 53.91
C GLU A 907 -32.63 -18.03 52.78
N ARG A 908 -31.68 -17.15 53.08
CA ARG A 908 -30.67 -16.71 52.10
C ARG A 908 -29.84 -17.89 51.62
N SER A 909 -29.42 -18.76 52.53
CA SER A 909 -28.63 -19.96 52.20
C SER A 909 -29.45 -20.94 51.36
N TYR A 910 -30.73 -21.17 51.72
CA TYR A 910 -31.63 -22.02 50.93
C TYR A 910 -31.88 -21.47 49.52
N SER A 911 -32.10 -20.16 49.39
CA SER A 911 -32.23 -19.48 48.09
C SER A 911 -30.98 -19.66 47.21
N GLY A 912 -29.80 -19.68 47.83
CA GLY A 912 -28.54 -19.95 47.15
C GLY A 912 -28.47 -21.37 46.61
N ILE A 913 -28.95 -22.37 47.36
CA ILE A 913 -29.00 -23.76 46.88
C ILE A 913 -30.04 -23.93 45.76
N CYS A 914 -31.22 -23.32 45.87
CA CYS A 914 -32.20 -23.35 44.78
C CYS A 914 -31.65 -22.70 43.50
N LEU A 915 -30.89 -21.60 43.63
CA LEU A 915 -30.22 -20.95 42.51
C LEU A 915 -29.15 -21.87 41.91
N LEU A 916 -28.32 -22.50 42.73
CA LEU A 916 -27.30 -23.45 42.28
C LEU A 916 -27.92 -24.61 41.49
N LEU A 917 -28.98 -25.21 42.03
CA LEU A 917 -29.72 -26.31 41.40
C LEU A 917 -30.38 -25.88 40.08
N SER A 918 -30.92 -24.66 40.02
CA SER A 918 -31.49 -24.12 38.77
C SER A 918 -30.45 -24.07 37.66
N PHE A 919 -29.19 -23.71 37.97
CA PHE A 919 -28.10 -23.69 37.00
C PHE A 919 -27.56 -25.07 36.68
N TRP A 920 -27.50 -25.99 37.65
CA TRP A 920 -27.00 -27.35 37.45
C TRP A 920 -27.76 -28.12 36.36
N SER A 921 -29.01 -27.76 36.09
CA SER A 921 -29.77 -28.33 34.98
C SER A 921 -29.12 -28.09 33.60
N PHE A 922 -28.25 -27.08 33.46
CA PHE A 922 -27.55 -26.73 32.22
C PHE A 922 -26.07 -27.11 32.22
N LEU A 923 -25.52 -27.56 33.36
CA LEU A 923 -24.11 -27.91 33.47
C LEU A 923 -23.88 -29.36 33.06
N SER A 924 -23.01 -29.56 32.07
CA SER A 924 -22.67 -30.89 31.53
C SER A 924 -21.74 -31.71 32.43
N CYS A 925 -21.09 -31.09 33.43
CA CYS A 925 -20.12 -31.77 34.28
C CYS A 925 -20.77 -32.84 35.16
N PRO A 926 -20.36 -34.12 35.06
CA PRO A 926 -20.98 -35.23 35.78
C PRO A 926 -20.60 -35.29 37.26
N ILE A 927 -19.60 -34.54 37.71
CA ILE A 927 -19.15 -34.51 39.11
C ILE A 927 -19.40 -33.10 39.68
N LYS A 928 -20.06 -33.04 40.83
CA LYS A 928 -20.27 -31.81 41.62
C LYS A 928 -19.66 -31.98 43.01
N ILE A 929 -18.93 -30.99 43.50
CA ILE A 929 -18.30 -31.02 44.82
C ILE A 929 -18.63 -29.73 45.57
N LEU A 930 -19.18 -29.87 46.78
CA LEU A 930 -19.64 -28.76 47.60
C LEU A 930 -19.01 -28.83 49.00
N ASP A 931 -18.17 -27.85 49.35
CA ASP A 931 -17.62 -27.72 50.71
C ASP A 931 -18.41 -26.70 51.54
N GLU A 932 -18.70 -27.05 52.79
CA GLU A 932 -19.41 -26.21 53.76
C GLU A 932 -20.76 -25.66 53.28
N PHE A 933 -21.49 -26.41 52.45
CA PHE A 933 -22.75 -25.97 51.84
C PHE A 933 -23.88 -25.65 52.86
N ASP A 934 -23.79 -26.20 54.07
CA ASP A 934 -24.83 -26.19 55.10
C ASP A 934 -24.47 -25.37 56.36
N VAL A 935 -23.33 -24.66 56.35
CA VAL A 935 -22.78 -23.97 57.54
C VAL A 935 -23.68 -22.83 58.06
N TYR A 936 -24.45 -22.19 57.18
CA TYR A 936 -25.38 -21.11 57.55
C TYR A 936 -26.85 -21.57 57.60
N MET A 937 -27.07 -22.88 57.56
CA MET A 937 -28.40 -23.49 57.56
C MET A 937 -28.75 -24.05 58.94
N ASP A 938 -29.96 -23.75 59.40
CA ASP A 938 -30.57 -24.46 60.52
C ASP A 938 -30.93 -25.90 60.13
N ASN A 939 -31.25 -26.74 61.10
CA ASN A 939 -31.51 -28.16 60.85
C ASN A 939 -32.72 -28.40 59.92
N ILE A 940 -33.70 -27.48 59.90
CA ILE A 940 -34.88 -27.57 59.04
C ILE A 940 -34.51 -27.22 57.58
N THR A 941 -33.88 -26.07 57.33
CA THR A 941 -33.41 -25.67 55.99
C THR A 941 -32.42 -26.68 55.41
N ARG A 942 -31.54 -27.25 56.24
CA ARG A 942 -30.60 -28.29 55.81
C ARG A 942 -31.30 -29.55 55.30
N LYS A 943 -32.35 -30.02 55.99
CA LYS A 943 -33.12 -31.19 55.54
C LYS A 943 -33.79 -30.95 54.19
N TYR A 944 -34.38 -29.78 53.98
CA TYR A 944 -34.98 -29.40 52.69
C TYR A 944 -33.92 -29.30 51.58
N ALA A 945 -32.79 -28.64 51.83
CA ALA A 945 -31.70 -28.54 50.87
C ALA A 945 -31.18 -29.91 50.39
N ILE A 946 -30.99 -30.85 51.32
CA ILE A 946 -30.54 -32.20 51.00
C ILE A 946 -31.62 -32.97 50.22
N ARG A 947 -32.90 -32.78 50.55
CA ARG A 947 -34.00 -33.37 49.79
C ARG A 947 -34.05 -32.85 48.35
N SER A 948 -33.94 -31.54 48.14
CA SER A 948 -33.91 -30.97 46.79
C SER A 948 -32.68 -31.43 45.99
N LEU A 949 -31.53 -31.63 46.65
CA LEU A 949 -30.35 -32.25 46.05
C LEU A 949 -30.60 -33.71 45.64
N LEU A 950 -31.28 -34.50 46.48
CA LEU A 950 -31.65 -35.89 46.15
C LEU A 950 -32.64 -35.96 44.99
N GLU A 951 -33.65 -35.09 44.96
CA GLU A 951 -34.60 -35.00 43.86
C GLU A 951 -33.88 -34.63 42.56
N PHE A 952 -32.97 -33.65 42.59
CA PHE A 952 -32.13 -33.31 41.44
C PHE A 952 -31.28 -34.50 40.95
N LEU A 953 -30.68 -35.26 41.88
CA LEU A 953 -29.89 -36.45 41.56
C LEU A 953 -30.73 -37.59 40.96
N SER A 954 -32.02 -37.67 41.30
CA SER A 954 -32.93 -38.64 40.69
C SER A 954 -33.29 -38.26 39.24
N GLU A 955 -33.32 -36.97 38.92
CA GLU A 955 -33.57 -36.47 37.57
C GLU A 955 -32.30 -36.54 36.67
N LYS A 956 -31.11 -36.45 37.28
CA LYS A 956 -29.83 -36.30 36.56
C LYS A 956 -28.78 -37.29 37.09
N ASN A 957 -28.16 -38.07 36.21
CA ASN A 957 -27.03 -38.96 36.50
C ASN A 957 -25.72 -38.20 36.83
N SER A 958 -25.73 -37.38 37.87
CA SER A 958 -24.55 -36.65 38.38
C SER A 958 -24.09 -37.27 39.69
N GLN A 959 -22.77 -37.27 39.92
CA GLN A 959 -22.19 -37.63 41.20
C GLN A 959 -21.96 -36.36 42.04
N VAL A 960 -22.50 -36.31 43.25
CA VAL A 960 -22.39 -35.17 44.17
C VAL A 960 -21.61 -35.59 45.41
N ILE A 961 -20.54 -34.85 45.70
CA ILE A 961 -19.73 -35.02 46.91
C ILE A 961 -19.96 -33.80 47.80
N LEU A 962 -20.60 -34.02 48.95
CA LEU A 962 -20.86 -32.99 49.94
C LEU A 962 -19.84 -33.10 51.06
N ILE A 963 -19.25 -31.98 51.47
CA ILE A 963 -18.35 -31.91 52.62
C ILE A 963 -18.98 -30.99 53.65
N THR A 964 -19.19 -31.51 54.87
CA THR A 964 -19.85 -30.75 55.94
C THR A 964 -19.11 -30.86 57.29
N PRO A 965 -19.06 -29.77 58.08
CA PRO A 965 -18.59 -29.78 59.47
C PRO A 965 -19.61 -30.34 60.46
N LEU A 966 -20.85 -30.54 60.04
CA LEU A 966 -21.97 -30.90 60.91
C LEU A 966 -22.14 -32.42 60.99
N ASN A 967 -22.76 -32.90 62.08
CA ASN A 967 -22.96 -34.33 62.29
C ASN A 967 -24.09 -34.82 61.38
N THR A 968 -23.81 -35.83 60.56
CA THR A 968 -24.70 -36.29 59.48
C THR A 968 -25.43 -37.59 59.79
N LYS A 969 -25.26 -38.15 61.00
CA LYS A 969 -25.89 -39.43 61.40
C LYS A 969 -27.43 -39.44 61.26
N ASP A 970 -28.06 -38.27 61.31
CA ASP A 970 -29.52 -38.12 61.24
C ASP A 970 -30.07 -37.97 59.79
N LEU A 971 -29.21 -38.08 58.78
CA LEU A 971 -29.55 -37.81 57.36
C LEU A 971 -29.56 -39.12 56.55
N PHE A 972 -30.72 -39.78 56.51
CA PHE A 972 -31.12 -40.89 55.62
C PHE A 972 -29.98 -41.72 54.98
N SER A 973 -29.57 -42.79 55.65
CA SER A 973 -28.55 -43.76 55.20
C SER A 973 -28.92 -44.55 53.92
N GLU A 974 -30.18 -44.50 53.49
CA GLU A 974 -30.67 -45.23 52.31
C GLU A 974 -30.22 -44.60 50.99
N PHE A 975 -30.22 -43.27 50.87
CA PHE A 975 -29.96 -42.57 49.59
C PHE A 975 -28.59 -41.90 49.49
N CYS A 976 -27.89 -41.72 50.61
CA CYS A 976 -26.56 -41.11 50.68
C CYS A 976 -25.54 -42.10 51.26
N GLU A 977 -24.30 -42.02 50.80
CA GLU A 977 -23.17 -42.66 51.47
C GLU A 977 -22.54 -41.67 52.46
N ILE A 978 -22.47 -42.02 53.73
CA ILE A 978 -21.91 -41.14 54.76
C ILE A 978 -20.54 -41.66 55.18
N ILE A 979 -19.52 -40.82 55.01
CA ILE A 979 -18.14 -41.11 55.39
C ILE A 979 -17.73 -40.11 56.47
N VAL A 980 -17.52 -40.57 57.70
CA VAL A 980 -17.08 -39.72 58.80
C VAL A 980 -15.58 -39.88 58.99
N LEU A 981 -14.82 -38.82 58.74
CA LEU A 981 -13.38 -38.80 58.97
C LEU A 981 -13.06 -38.53 60.45
N GLU A 982 -12.25 -39.40 61.03
CA GLU A 982 -11.65 -39.18 62.34
C GLU A 982 -10.54 -38.14 62.25
N SER A 983 -10.25 -37.47 63.36
CA SER A 983 -9.09 -36.57 63.43
C SER A 983 -7.81 -37.40 63.21
N PRO A 984 -6.95 -37.04 62.25
CA PRO A 984 -5.69 -37.75 62.05
C PRO A 984 -4.88 -37.65 63.35
N ARG A 985 -4.55 -38.81 63.95
CA ARG A 985 -3.69 -38.86 65.14
C ARG A 985 -2.41 -38.08 64.85
N LYS A 986 -2.05 -37.16 65.75
CA LYS A 986 -0.85 -36.30 65.64
C LYS A 986 0.41 -37.13 65.41
#